data_AF-A0AAA9S589-F1
#
_entry.id   AF-A0AAA9S589-F1
#
_cell.length_a   1.000
_cell.length_b   1.000
_cell.length_c   1.000
_cell.angle_alpha   90.00
_cell.angle_beta   90.00
_cell.angle_gamma   90.00
#
_symmetry.space_group_name_H-M   'P 1'
#
loop_
_entity.id
_entity.type
_entity.pdbx_description
1 polymer ?
#
loop_
_entity_poly.entity_id
_entity_poly.type
_entity_poly.pdbx_seq_one_letter_code
_entity_poly.pdbx_strand_id
1 'polypeptide(L)'
;SARCNQGRVSVPCREKNSGSKCVISMHSRTTTIIQDPKNPGHTKTFTFDLAYWSHSGFQKDKDGVFISADRGSKFAGQKEVFHDLGRGILDSAWQGYNTTLLAYGQTGSGKSYSMIGFGANKGIIPNVCEELFQAIENRDKNQEYQVTFSMLEIYNEQVRDLLSRIKKPGGLKVREDQQLGFYVDGLQSVPCENYAQIERLMEQGAKIRTTASTNMNASSSRSHMVITIQFKQVFPDRGLTKQSSINLVDLAGSERQKSSGSEGDRLREGSRVNLSLTNLGNVISALADAAMGKKVLHVPYRDSVLTKLLQSALGGNSRTTLIAAISPADICYEETLSTLRYAERYDYEYLLSIVVLKRAMSQPHFAISIFWVMRSLEDWEQWIGRNFALCAVLPRLVRIPSLFLLQEQQMIKTFPHLLNVNEDPQLTGVLKHFIQAGSCDAGKAASNAITLQGLGISEKHASFTNSGGKVTVTPYGKCKVIVNGVPITTKTKLQHLDRIILGSNSAYLYIGFPSERGSEDLSRFDYDFFQLERAAAEGVSTDKLGAVNSGDGKADPSVLAVFQDYVKLMPLVAEANQMSEELKKGLNMELKVKNLASSDSRGCDLQKEVTVKVTHQRTHQVWIWSKAKFINRKFLMEELYQRFLDGEDSQVAQEDDPFWDPVEVVHLGSAHIWLQSLAYCMKFEEQVEFLNCDGLEEAVLHIHIKPCSPTGQARGEEDVVTDPVDLLGKRMDFQIRLVQCLGTKWLKEDAERGVQMGYRIYDLPNTLYTKPVWKIVNPQIDETVQFTTLNASQEFLNYLQTNALIVDLWGLQEGCAELSCSRLDLMVTGEGHILVDTKKISTSTSNQIPELYLKLLKLEQETELLRNINRVLREENVLLKESIERTSSSQQGERPTRKITRMTAQGPLARDINQICTTQQVSYDREFARALKVFYQSINVARGQFLKLRHYKPPEDDQMLRPFVHQQSQMLKDFGDLLESSLWKLKNDVALIVKQKKECLLHAE
;
A
#
# COMPACT_ATOMS: atom_id res chain seq x y z
N SER A 1 9.09 -31.97 5.59
CA SER A 1 8.74 -31.23 6.82
C SER A 1 7.58 -31.82 7.61
N ALA A 2 6.97 -32.94 7.21
CA ALA A 2 5.96 -33.66 8.00
C ALA A 2 6.60 -34.85 8.74
N ARG A 3 7.00 -34.66 10.01
CA ARG A 3 7.20 -35.67 11.07
C ARG A 3 7.88 -34.99 12.27
N CYS A 4 7.10 -34.33 13.12
CA CYS A 4 7.49 -34.01 14.49
C CYS A 4 6.24 -34.08 15.38
N ASN A 5 5.74 -35.30 15.53
CA ASN A 5 4.66 -35.65 16.45
C ASN A 5 5.23 -36.54 17.57
N GLN A 6 6.29 -36.10 18.26
CA GLN A 6 6.81 -36.77 19.46
C GLN A 6 7.49 -35.79 20.43
N GLY A 7 6.71 -35.25 21.38
CA GLY A 7 7.02 -35.27 22.83
C GLY A 7 8.38 -34.83 23.39
N ARG A 8 9.14 -33.92 22.75
CA ARG A 8 10.36 -33.34 23.33
C ARG A 8 10.26 -31.81 23.45
N VAL A 9 10.01 -31.31 24.66
CA VAL A 9 10.41 -29.95 25.03
C VAL A 9 11.93 -29.99 25.16
N SER A 10 12.59 -29.63 24.08
CA SER A 10 14.01 -29.40 24.04
C SER A 10 14.25 -28.37 22.96
N VAL A 11 15.15 -27.41 23.23
CA VAL A 11 15.76 -26.47 22.27
C VAL A 11 15.39 -26.83 20.82
N PRO A 12 14.61 -25.99 20.08
CA PRO A 12 14.10 -26.30 18.75
C PRO A 12 15.15 -27.05 17.94
N CYS A 13 14.78 -28.15 17.25
CA CYS A 13 15.75 -28.99 16.54
C CYS A 13 16.72 -28.19 15.67
N ARG A 14 16.29 -27.03 15.15
CA ARG A 14 17.13 -26.04 14.46
C ARG A 14 18.31 -25.55 15.29
N GLU A 15 18.08 -25.09 16.52
CA GLU A 15 19.10 -24.52 17.42
C GLU A 15 20.10 -25.59 17.91
N LYS A 16 19.63 -26.82 18.15
CA LYS A 16 20.54 -27.95 18.46
C LYS A 16 21.38 -28.36 17.25
N ASN A 17 20.75 -28.43 16.08
CA ASN A 17 21.43 -28.82 14.84
C ASN A 17 22.46 -27.76 14.41
N SER A 18 22.28 -26.48 14.78
CA SER A 18 23.24 -25.40 14.52
C SER A 18 24.36 -25.29 15.55
N GLY A 19 24.34 -26.07 16.63
CA GLY A 19 25.35 -25.98 17.69
C GLY A 19 25.31 -24.65 18.47
N SER A 20 24.14 -24.01 18.55
CA SER A 20 23.96 -22.68 19.13
C SER A 20 24.25 -22.62 20.63
N LYS A 21 24.83 -21.50 21.09
CA LYS A 21 25.09 -21.22 22.50
C LYS A 21 23.97 -20.40 23.13
N CYS A 22 23.80 -20.55 24.45
CA CYS A 22 22.86 -19.74 25.22
C CYS A 22 23.45 -18.35 25.46
N VAL A 23 22.74 -17.29 25.02
CA VAL A 23 23.12 -15.88 25.20
C VAL A 23 22.26 -15.16 26.24
N ILE A 24 21.28 -15.85 26.83
CA ILE A 24 20.40 -15.31 27.86
C ILE A 24 20.78 -15.84 29.23
N SER A 25 20.70 -14.98 30.24
CA SER A 25 20.81 -15.35 31.65
C SER A 25 19.78 -14.57 32.48
N MET A 26 19.15 -15.24 33.44
CA MET A 26 18.20 -14.62 34.38
C MET A 26 18.73 -14.82 35.81
N HIS A 27 19.14 -13.71 36.42
CA HIS A 27 19.83 -13.74 37.71
C HIS A 27 18.85 -13.61 38.88
N SER A 28 17.75 -12.89 38.69
CA SER A 28 16.66 -12.69 39.64
C SER A 28 15.30 -13.01 38.98
N ARG A 29 14.21 -12.92 39.75
CA ARG A 29 12.83 -13.04 39.23
C ARG A 29 12.38 -11.84 38.39
N THR A 30 13.21 -10.82 38.21
CA THR A 30 12.85 -9.60 37.49
C THR A 30 13.87 -9.21 36.41
N THR A 31 15.09 -9.76 36.46
CA THR A 31 16.21 -9.28 35.64
C THR A 31 16.64 -10.31 34.61
N THR A 32 16.61 -9.90 33.34
CA THR A 32 17.08 -10.68 32.19
C THR A 32 18.29 -10.00 31.58
N ILE A 33 19.38 -10.75 31.36
CA ILE A 33 20.61 -10.26 30.73
C ILE A 33 20.81 -11.01 29.42
N ILE A 34 21.09 -10.25 28.35
CA ILE A 34 21.49 -10.77 27.04
C ILE A 34 22.94 -10.40 26.74
N GLN A 35 23.72 -11.36 26.28
CA GLN A 35 25.12 -11.18 25.90
C GLN A 35 25.27 -11.19 24.39
N ASP A 36 26.00 -10.22 23.84
CA ASP A 36 26.25 -10.16 22.41
C ASP A 36 27.21 -11.29 21.96
N PRO A 37 26.78 -12.20 21.05
CA PRO A 37 27.64 -13.29 20.59
C PRO A 37 28.83 -12.80 19.74
N LYS A 38 28.74 -11.61 19.13
CA LYS A 38 29.84 -11.00 18.36
C LYS A 38 30.79 -10.20 19.25
N ASN A 39 30.30 -9.68 20.37
CA ASN A 39 31.10 -8.93 21.34
C ASN A 39 30.79 -9.37 22.79
N PRO A 40 31.46 -10.43 23.30
CA PRO A 40 31.15 -11.00 24.62
C PRO A 40 31.29 -10.04 25.80
N GLY A 41 32.01 -8.92 25.65
CA GLY A 41 32.14 -7.87 26.66
C GLY A 41 30.95 -6.91 26.71
N HIS A 42 30.04 -6.97 25.74
CA HIS A 42 28.86 -6.12 25.63
C HIS A 42 27.61 -6.89 26.05
N THR A 43 27.14 -6.62 27.27
CA THR A 43 25.92 -7.19 27.84
C THR A 43 24.86 -6.11 28.00
N LYS A 44 23.59 -6.49 27.81
CA LYS A 44 22.43 -5.63 28.06
C LYS A 44 21.55 -6.26 29.13
N THR A 45 21.13 -5.45 30.08
CA THR A 45 20.30 -5.86 31.21
C THR A 45 18.93 -5.21 31.08
N PHE A 46 17.88 -6.02 31.17
CA PHE A 46 16.49 -5.60 31.17
C PHE A 46 15.85 -6.00 32.49
N THR A 47 14.96 -5.15 33.00
CA THR A 47 14.16 -5.43 34.20
C THR A 47 12.68 -5.44 33.81
N PHE A 48 11.95 -6.40 34.35
CA PHE A 48 10.52 -6.65 34.12
C PHE A 48 9.85 -7.01 35.45
N ASP A 49 8.52 -6.95 35.50
CA ASP A 49 7.73 -7.44 36.64
C ASP A 49 8.12 -8.87 37.04
N LEU A 50 8.23 -9.76 36.05
CA LEU A 50 8.53 -11.18 36.23
C LEU A 50 9.42 -11.70 35.09
N ALA A 51 10.40 -12.53 35.42
CA ALA A 51 11.33 -13.17 34.50
C ALA A 51 11.37 -14.69 34.75
N TYR A 52 10.93 -15.46 33.76
CA TYR A 52 10.78 -16.92 33.84
C TYR A 52 11.91 -17.65 33.11
N TRP A 53 12.71 -18.40 33.85
CA TRP A 53 13.70 -19.29 33.25
C TRP A 53 13.08 -20.65 32.93
N SER A 54 12.72 -20.89 31.67
CA SER A 54 12.12 -22.17 31.23
C SER A 54 13.04 -23.00 30.32
N HIS A 55 14.34 -22.71 30.29
CA HIS A 55 15.29 -23.36 29.37
C HIS A 55 15.88 -24.67 29.92
N SER A 56 16.23 -24.72 31.20
CA SER A 56 16.95 -25.85 31.81
C SER A 56 16.55 -26.05 33.28
N GLY A 57 17.03 -27.14 33.90
CA GLY A 57 16.78 -27.43 35.32
C GLY A 57 15.43 -28.08 35.59
N PHE A 58 14.84 -28.78 34.62
CA PHE A 58 13.56 -29.47 34.76
C PHE A 58 13.70 -31.00 34.70
N GLN A 59 12.69 -31.68 35.26
CA GLN A 59 12.44 -33.11 35.10
C GLN A 59 10.96 -33.33 34.76
N LYS A 60 10.62 -34.51 34.22
CA LYS A 60 9.22 -34.91 33.99
C LYS A 60 8.70 -35.71 35.18
N ASP A 61 7.53 -35.35 35.68
CA ASP A 61 6.83 -36.17 36.66
C ASP A 61 6.14 -37.39 36.02
N LYS A 62 5.41 -38.16 36.83
CA LYS A 62 4.72 -39.38 36.40
C LYS A 62 3.61 -39.12 35.37
N ASP A 63 3.04 -37.91 35.39
CA ASP A 63 1.97 -37.49 34.50
C ASP A 63 2.51 -36.77 33.25
N GLY A 64 3.84 -36.63 33.13
CA GLY A 64 4.52 -36.00 32.00
C GLY A 64 4.59 -34.46 32.07
N VAL A 65 4.27 -33.87 33.23
CA VAL A 65 4.39 -32.44 33.51
C VAL A 65 5.85 -32.11 33.83
N PHE A 66 6.33 -30.97 33.31
CA PHE A 66 7.66 -30.47 33.63
C PHE A 66 7.66 -29.76 34.98
N ILE A 67 8.48 -30.25 35.89
CA ILE A 67 8.70 -29.70 37.22
C ILE A 67 10.18 -29.42 37.44
N SER A 68 10.51 -28.57 38.40
CA SER A 68 11.89 -28.26 38.76
C SER A 68 12.64 -29.53 39.20
N ALA A 69 13.86 -29.71 38.70
CA ALA A 69 14.67 -30.91 38.97
C ALA A 69 15.10 -31.01 40.45
N ASP A 70 15.35 -29.87 41.09
CA ASP A 70 15.81 -29.76 42.47
C ASP A 70 15.32 -28.44 43.11
N ARG A 71 15.43 -28.32 44.45
CA ARG A 71 14.97 -27.12 45.19
C ARG A 71 15.73 -25.83 44.84
N GLY A 72 16.93 -25.94 44.25
CA GLY A 72 17.73 -24.80 43.80
C GLY A 72 17.53 -24.45 42.32
N SER A 73 16.75 -25.24 41.58
CA SER A 73 16.49 -24.99 40.16
C SER A 73 15.66 -23.72 39.97
N LYS A 74 16.08 -22.91 39.00
CA LYS A 74 15.36 -21.70 38.55
C LYS A 74 14.25 -21.99 37.55
N PHE A 75 13.98 -23.27 37.26
CA PHE A 75 13.02 -23.64 36.23
C PHE A 75 11.59 -23.20 36.57
N ALA A 76 11.00 -22.39 35.70
CA ALA A 76 9.61 -21.99 35.76
C ALA A 76 8.75 -22.86 34.83
N GLY A 77 7.85 -23.63 35.42
CA GLY A 77 6.88 -24.47 34.71
C GLY A 77 5.53 -23.77 34.48
N GLN A 78 4.65 -24.40 33.70
CA GLN A 78 3.34 -23.83 33.36
C GLN A 78 2.48 -23.49 34.59
N LYS A 79 2.58 -24.30 35.66
CA LYS A 79 1.86 -24.06 36.92
C LYS A 79 2.32 -22.78 37.63
N GLU A 80 3.61 -22.49 37.63
CA GLU A 80 4.15 -21.27 38.25
C GLU A 80 3.75 -20.03 37.44
N VAL A 81 3.89 -20.08 36.11
CA VAL A 81 3.45 -18.99 35.22
C VAL A 81 1.95 -18.73 35.35
N PHE A 82 1.12 -19.78 35.43
CA PHE A 82 -0.31 -19.63 35.66
C PHE A 82 -0.63 -19.07 37.05
N HIS A 83 0.07 -19.54 38.10
CA HIS A 83 -0.12 -19.04 39.46
C HIS A 83 0.11 -17.52 39.53
N ASP A 84 1.17 -17.04 38.90
CA ASP A 84 1.56 -15.64 38.96
C ASP A 84 0.68 -14.75 38.07
N LEU A 85 0.34 -15.20 36.85
CA LEU A 85 -0.39 -14.39 35.86
C LEU A 85 -1.89 -14.72 35.79
N GLY A 86 -2.21 -16.01 35.69
CA GLY A 86 -3.57 -16.52 35.48
C GLY A 86 -4.53 -16.21 36.63
N ARG A 87 -4.05 -16.29 37.88
CA ARG A 87 -4.87 -15.93 39.06
C ARG A 87 -5.25 -14.45 39.07
N GLY A 88 -4.31 -13.56 38.76
CA GLY A 88 -4.58 -12.13 38.66
C GLY A 88 -5.63 -11.79 37.58
N ILE A 89 -5.61 -12.52 36.46
CA ILE A 89 -6.63 -12.42 35.41
C ILE A 89 -8.01 -12.82 35.95
N LEU A 90 -8.10 -13.96 36.65
CA LEU A 90 -9.36 -14.44 37.22
C LEU A 90 -9.89 -13.49 38.30
N ASP A 91 -9.06 -13.09 39.27
CA ASP A 91 -9.45 -12.19 40.36
C ASP A 91 -10.05 -10.89 39.84
N SER A 92 -9.47 -10.35 38.78
CA SER A 92 -9.93 -9.12 38.14
C SER A 92 -11.25 -9.33 37.39
N ALA A 93 -11.38 -10.46 36.67
CA ALA A 93 -12.60 -10.83 35.96
C ALA A 93 -13.78 -11.05 36.93
N TRP A 94 -13.54 -11.68 38.08
CA TRP A 94 -14.53 -11.85 39.16
C TRP A 94 -15.00 -10.54 39.76
N GLN A 95 -14.13 -9.52 39.81
CA GLN A 95 -14.51 -8.19 40.26
C GLN A 95 -15.33 -7.41 39.22
N GLY A 96 -15.34 -7.87 37.96
CA GLY A 96 -16.03 -7.23 36.83
C GLY A 96 -15.13 -6.32 35.99
N TYR A 97 -13.81 -6.43 36.12
CA TYR A 97 -12.85 -5.73 35.24
C TYR A 97 -12.56 -6.58 34.01
N ASN A 98 -12.36 -5.92 32.86
CA ASN A 98 -11.85 -6.62 31.68
C ASN A 98 -10.39 -6.98 31.91
N THR A 99 -9.95 -8.07 31.28
CA THR A 99 -8.57 -8.54 31.36
C THR A 99 -8.07 -8.93 29.99
N THR A 100 -6.80 -8.66 29.71
CA THR A 100 -6.18 -9.04 28.45
C THR A 100 -4.78 -9.60 28.70
N LEU A 101 -4.49 -10.76 28.11
CA LEU A 101 -3.16 -11.36 28.11
C LEU A 101 -2.67 -11.49 26.67
N LEU A 102 -1.51 -10.91 26.38
CA LEU A 102 -0.87 -10.95 25.07
C LEU A 102 0.40 -11.80 25.15
N ALA A 103 0.56 -12.78 24.27
CA ALA A 103 1.84 -13.46 24.06
C ALA A 103 2.54 -12.91 22.81
N TYR A 104 3.76 -12.40 22.97
CA TYR A 104 4.56 -11.72 21.94
C TYR A 104 5.98 -12.31 21.82
N GLY A 105 6.59 -12.19 20.64
CA GLY A 105 7.96 -12.64 20.35
C GLY A 105 8.09 -13.38 19.03
N GLN A 106 9.31 -13.79 18.66
CA GLN A 106 9.57 -14.45 17.38
C GLN A 106 8.84 -15.81 17.24
N THR A 107 8.67 -16.29 16.02
CA THR A 107 8.19 -17.65 15.76
C THR A 107 9.11 -18.68 16.41
N GLY A 108 8.49 -19.63 17.12
CA GLY A 108 9.19 -20.69 17.83
C GLY A 108 9.73 -20.31 19.21
N SER A 109 9.54 -19.07 19.68
CA SER A 109 10.03 -18.64 21.00
C SER A 109 9.22 -19.17 22.19
N GLY A 110 8.00 -19.67 21.96
CA GLY A 110 7.17 -20.28 23.01
C GLY A 110 5.79 -19.66 23.23
N LYS A 111 5.36 -18.65 22.47
CA LYS A 111 4.05 -17.98 22.61
C LYS A 111 2.86 -18.94 22.78
N SER A 112 2.61 -19.80 21.80
CA SER A 112 1.51 -20.77 21.85
C SER A 112 1.70 -21.83 22.95
N TYR A 113 2.94 -22.15 23.34
CA TYR A 113 3.21 -23.04 24.48
C TYR A 113 2.78 -22.41 25.80
N SER A 114 3.10 -21.13 26.02
CA SER A 114 2.66 -20.39 27.21
C SER A 114 1.14 -20.24 27.26
N MET A 115 0.51 -19.92 26.12
CA MET A 115 -0.94 -19.66 26.05
C MET A 115 -1.78 -20.94 26.12
N ILE A 116 -1.49 -21.93 25.27
CA ILE A 116 -2.31 -23.16 25.13
C ILE A 116 -1.66 -24.34 25.85
N GLY A 117 -0.34 -24.50 25.68
CA GLY A 117 0.39 -25.66 26.20
C GLY A 117 0.28 -26.91 25.31
N PHE A 118 1.09 -27.92 25.62
CA PHE A 118 1.12 -29.19 24.85
C PHE A 118 1.11 -30.41 25.76
N GLY A 119 0.28 -31.40 25.40
CA GLY A 119 0.14 -32.65 26.14
C GLY A 119 -0.27 -32.39 27.59
N ALA A 120 0.46 -32.97 28.55
CA ALA A 120 0.21 -32.78 29.98
C ALA A 120 0.49 -31.35 30.49
N ASN A 121 1.23 -30.53 29.73
CA ASN A 121 1.66 -29.20 30.16
C ASN A 121 0.68 -28.14 29.64
N LYS A 122 -0.52 -28.10 30.24
CA LYS A 122 -1.57 -27.11 29.96
C LYS A 122 -1.07 -25.68 30.21
N GLY A 123 -1.31 -24.78 29.26
CA GLY A 123 -0.94 -23.35 29.33
C GLY A 123 -1.95 -22.51 30.08
N ILE A 124 -1.85 -21.18 29.94
CA ILE A 124 -2.67 -20.25 30.71
C ILE A 124 -4.16 -20.36 30.35
N ILE A 125 -4.52 -20.43 29.07
CA ILE A 125 -5.91 -20.48 28.62
C ILE A 125 -6.68 -21.66 29.25
N PRO A 126 -6.24 -22.93 29.10
CA PRO A 126 -6.99 -24.05 29.68
C PRO A 126 -7.07 -23.97 31.21
N ASN A 127 -5.99 -23.55 31.89
CA ASN A 127 -6.00 -23.43 33.35
C ASN A 127 -6.93 -22.30 33.84
N VAL A 128 -6.97 -21.15 33.15
CA VAL A 128 -7.92 -20.05 33.46
C VAL A 128 -9.36 -20.53 33.30
N CYS A 129 -9.67 -21.25 32.22
CA CYS A 129 -11.02 -21.75 31.98
C CYS A 129 -11.42 -22.81 33.02
N GLU A 130 -10.51 -23.73 33.36
CA GLU A 130 -10.73 -24.78 34.34
C GLU A 130 -10.97 -24.21 35.74
N GLU A 131 -10.11 -23.29 36.22
CA GLU A 131 -10.29 -22.64 37.52
C GLU A 131 -11.52 -21.73 37.58
N LEU A 132 -11.90 -21.06 36.47
CA LEU A 132 -13.12 -20.26 36.40
C LEU A 132 -14.36 -21.11 36.68
N PHE A 133 -14.51 -22.25 35.99
CA PHE A 133 -15.65 -23.14 36.18
C PHE A 133 -15.63 -23.84 37.54
N GLN A 134 -14.46 -24.25 38.03
CA GLN A 134 -14.34 -24.77 39.41
C GLN A 134 -14.77 -23.73 40.45
N ALA A 135 -14.41 -22.47 40.26
CA ALA A 135 -14.83 -21.39 41.15
C ALA A 135 -16.34 -21.12 41.07
N ILE A 136 -16.96 -21.23 39.88
CA ILE A 136 -18.41 -21.14 39.69
C ILE A 136 -19.13 -22.28 40.44
N GLU A 137 -18.67 -23.52 40.31
CA GLU A 137 -19.26 -24.69 40.96
C GLU A 137 -19.21 -24.62 42.50
N ASN A 138 -18.19 -23.97 43.05
CA ASN A 138 -17.98 -23.83 44.49
C ASN A 138 -18.66 -22.61 45.14
N ARG A 139 -19.33 -21.75 44.37
CA ARG A 139 -19.99 -20.52 44.85
C ARG A 139 -21.47 -20.72 45.21
N ASP A 140 -22.03 -19.71 45.88
CA ASP A 140 -23.40 -19.71 46.40
C ASP A 140 -24.46 -19.84 45.28
N LYS A 141 -25.50 -20.64 45.52
CA LYS A 141 -26.56 -20.95 44.54
C LYS A 141 -27.52 -19.77 44.26
N ASN A 142 -27.38 -18.68 45.01
CA ASN A 142 -28.21 -17.48 44.88
C ASN A 142 -27.74 -16.52 43.76
N GLN A 143 -26.69 -16.86 43.02
CA GLN A 143 -26.16 -16.07 41.91
C GLN A 143 -26.20 -16.89 40.62
N GLU A 144 -26.49 -16.22 39.50
CA GLU A 144 -26.46 -16.86 38.20
C GLU A 144 -25.21 -16.42 37.43
N TYR A 145 -24.56 -17.39 36.77
CA TYR A 145 -23.34 -17.17 36.01
C TYR A 145 -23.56 -17.53 34.54
N GLN A 146 -23.13 -16.66 33.64
CA GLN A 146 -23.17 -16.91 32.20
C GLN A 146 -21.76 -16.74 31.64
N VAL A 147 -21.28 -17.78 30.96
CA VAL A 147 -19.97 -17.79 30.29
C VAL A 147 -20.20 -17.99 28.80
N THR A 148 -19.66 -17.11 27.97
CA THR A 148 -19.67 -17.29 26.51
C THR A 148 -18.26 -17.27 25.96
N PHE A 149 -17.99 -18.16 25.01
CA PHE A 149 -16.69 -18.35 24.39
C PHE A 149 -16.72 -17.98 22.92
N SER A 150 -15.71 -17.24 22.47
CA SER A 150 -15.47 -16.95 21.06
C SER A 150 -13.99 -17.11 20.74
N MET A 151 -13.69 -17.49 19.50
CA MET A 151 -12.33 -17.74 19.05
C MET A 151 -12.21 -17.31 17.58
N LEU A 152 -11.27 -16.41 17.30
CA LEU A 152 -11.03 -15.88 15.97
C LEU A 152 -9.55 -15.87 15.61
N GLU A 153 -9.30 -15.78 14.32
CA GLU A 153 -8.00 -15.61 13.72
C GLU A 153 -7.97 -14.31 12.91
N ILE A 154 -6.92 -13.52 13.07
CA ILE A 154 -6.64 -12.36 12.23
C ILE A 154 -5.45 -12.74 11.35
N TYR A 155 -5.68 -12.80 10.04
CA TYR A 155 -4.65 -13.11 9.06
C TYR A 155 -4.79 -12.16 7.87
N ASN A 156 -3.69 -11.48 7.52
CA ASN A 156 -3.67 -10.52 6.41
C ASN A 156 -4.78 -9.43 6.51
N GLU A 157 -4.97 -8.87 7.71
CA GLU A 157 -6.03 -7.89 8.04
C GLU A 157 -7.47 -8.40 7.79
N GLN A 158 -7.67 -9.71 7.63
CA GLN A 158 -8.98 -10.35 7.54
C GLN A 158 -9.27 -11.14 8.81
N VAL A 159 -10.49 -10.98 9.34
CA VAL A 159 -10.95 -11.71 10.51
C VAL A 159 -11.63 -13.00 10.06
N ARG A 160 -11.29 -14.12 10.70
CA ARG A 160 -11.92 -15.41 10.48
C ARG A 160 -12.38 -16.00 11.79
N ASP A 161 -13.64 -16.42 11.81
CA ASP A 161 -14.21 -17.16 12.92
C ASP A 161 -13.67 -18.61 12.92
N LEU A 162 -13.11 -19.03 14.04
CA LEU A 162 -12.55 -20.39 14.22
C LEU A 162 -13.57 -21.38 14.80
N LEU A 163 -14.78 -20.93 15.17
CA LEU A 163 -15.88 -21.78 15.62
C LEU A 163 -16.89 -22.05 14.49
N SER A 164 -16.94 -21.18 13.48
CA SER A 164 -17.78 -21.38 12.29
C SER A 164 -17.15 -22.33 11.25
N ARG A 165 -17.97 -23.23 10.70
CA ARG A 165 -17.59 -24.07 9.55
C ARG A 165 -17.73 -23.33 8.21
N ILE A 166 -18.45 -22.21 8.19
CA ILE A 166 -18.77 -21.46 6.97
C ILE A 166 -17.68 -20.42 6.72
N LYS A 167 -16.94 -20.58 5.62
CA LYS A 167 -15.96 -19.58 5.17
C LYS A 167 -16.67 -18.48 4.39
N LYS A 168 -16.66 -17.24 4.91
CA LYS A 168 -17.09 -16.05 4.15
C LYS A 168 -15.92 -15.52 3.30
N PRO A 169 -16.08 -15.34 1.98
CA PRO A 169 -15.06 -14.70 1.15
C PRO A 169 -14.72 -13.29 1.68
N GLY A 170 -13.44 -13.00 1.92
CA GLY A 170 -12.98 -11.70 2.43
C GLY A 170 -13.01 -11.52 3.95
N GLY A 171 -13.43 -12.53 4.73
CA GLY A 171 -13.45 -12.48 6.19
C GLY A 171 -14.66 -11.75 6.80
N LEU A 172 -14.72 -11.73 8.14
CA LEU A 172 -15.70 -10.98 8.91
C LEU A 172 -15.29 -9.50 9.00
N LYS A 173 -16.29 -8.61 9.04
CA LYS A 173 -16.07 -7.16 9.10
C LYS A 173 -15.97 -6.69 10.54
N VAL A 174 -14.99 -5.85 10.84
CA VAL A 174 -14.92 -5.11 12.11
C VAL A 174 -15.78 -3.85 11.99
N ARG A 175 -16.63 -3.62 12.99
CA ARG A 175 -17.47 -2.42 13.13
C ARG A 175 -17.16 -1.73 14.46
N GLU A 176 -17.57 -0.48 14.59
CA GLU A 176 -17.43 0.33 15.80
C GLU A 176 -18.82 0.66 16.33
N ASP A 177 -19.04 0.38 17.61
CA ASP A 177 -20.22 0.79 18.36
C ASP A 177 -19.84 1.81 19.44
N GLN A 178 -20.71 2.78 19.72
CA GLN A 178 -20.41 3.87 20.65
C GLN A 178 -20.25 3.41 22.11
N GLN A 179 -20.88 2.30 22.50
CA GLN A 179 -20.81 1.75 23.86
C GLN A 179 -19.87 0.55 23.95
N LEU A 180 -19.89 -0.33 22.96
CA LEU A 180 -19.11 -1.57 22.96
C LEU A 180 -17.69 -1.40 22.38
N GLY A 181 -17.43 -0.30 21.66
CA GLY A 181 -16.19 -0.10 20.92
C GLY A 181 -16.13 -0.96 19.65
N PHE A 182 -14.92 -1.32 19.21
CA PHE A 182 -14.76 -2.19 18.04
C PHE A 182 -15.20 -3.63 18.32
N TYR A 183 -16.01 -4.19 17.43
CA TYR A 183 -16.49 -5.57 17.49
C TYR A 183 -16.53 -6.21 16.09
N VAL A 184 -16.60 -7.54 16.05
CA VAL A 184 -16.62 -8.30 14.79
C VAL A 184 -18.06 -8.68 14.45
N ASP A 185 -18.56 -8.19 13.31
CA ASP A 185 -19.91 -8.48 12.84
C ASP A 185 -20.05 -9.94 12.38
N GLY A 186 -20.99 -10.66 13.01
CA GLY A 186 -21.27 -12.06 12.72
C GLY A 186 -20.25 -13.06 13.28
N LEU A 187 -19.45 -12.67 14.28
CA LEU A 187 -18.62 -13.59 15.06
C LEU A 187 -19.50 -14.46 15.97
N GLN A 188 -19.26 -15.77 15.96
CA GLN A 188 -19.99 -16.71 16.80
C GLN A 188 -19.52 -16.62 18.26
N SER A 189 -20.47 -16.35 19.16
CA SER A 189 -20.29 -16.45 20.62
C SER A 189 -21.11 -17.63 21.13
N VAL A 190 -20.44 -18.63 21.69
CA VAL A 190 -21.06 -19.90 22.12
C VAL A 190 -21.19 -19.91 23.65
N PRO A 191 -22.40 -20.03 24.22
CA PRO A 191 -22.59 -20.24 25.65
C PRO A 191 -21.96 -21.57 26.09
N CYS A 192 -21.24 -21.56 27.22
CA CYS A 192 -20.55 -22.71 27.76
C CYS A 192 -20.97 -22.97 29.21
N GLU A 193 -21.31 -24.21 29.53
CA GLU A 193 -21.76 -24.62 30.87
C GLU A 193 -20.63 -25.24 31.72
N ASN A 194 -19.54 -25.69 31.09
CA ASN A 194 -18.39 -26.29 31.77
C ASN A 194 -17.11 -26.18 30.94
N TYR A 195 -15.97 -26.44 31.59
CA TYR A 195 -14.65 -26.42 30.95
C TYR A 195 -14.55 -27.41 29.76
N ALA A 196 -15.16 -28.59 29.86
CA ALA A 196 -15.09 -29.60 28.80
C ALA A 196 -15.72 -29.13 27.47
N GLN A 197 -16.73 -28.24 27.52
CA GLN A 197 -17.27 -27.61 26.31
C GLN A 197 -16.27 -26.62 25.69
N ILE A 198 -15.60 -25.79 26.50
CA ILE A 198 -14.55 -24.88 26.03
C ILE A 198 -13.39 -25.66 25.42
N GLU A 199 -12.95 -26.75 26.06
CA GLU A 199 -11.87 -27.59 25.56
C GLU A 199 -12.16 -28.14 24.15
N ARG A 200 -13.39 -28.63 23.93
CA ARG A 200 -13.84 -29.08 22.58
C ARG A 200 -13.86 -27.94 21.56
N LEU A 201 -14.30 -26.74 21.95
CA LEU A 201 -14.30 -25.57 21.06
C LEU A 201 -12.88 -25.13 20.69
N MET A 202 -11.94 -25.17 21.64
CA MET A 202 -10.52 -24.91 21.39
C MET A 202 -9.91 -25.94 20.43
N GLU A 203 -10.18 -27.23 20.64
CA GLU A 203 -9.73 -28.30 19.74
C GLU A 203 -10.30 -28.12 18.31
N GLN A 204 -11.57 -27.78 18.21
CA GLN A 204 -12.21 -27.46 16.93
C GLN A 204 -11.52 -26.28 16.24
N GLY A 205 -11.31 -25.16 16.95
CA GLY A 205 -10.66 -23.98 16.40
C GLY A 205 -9.22 -24.24 15.98
N ALA A 206 -8.46 -24.99 16.79
CA ALA A 206 -7.10 -25.41 16.46
C ALA A 206 -7.07 -26.27 15.18
N LYS A 207 -8.05 -27.17 14.99
CA LYS A 207 -8.18 -28.00 13.78
C LYS A 207 -8.52 -27.16 12.55
N ILE A 208 -9.40 -26.16 12.67
CA ILE A 208 -9.74 -25.24 11.58
C ILE A 208 -8.54 -24.35 11.20
N ARG A 209 -7.78 -23.87 12.19
CA ARG A 209 -6.53 -23.13 11.99
C ARG A 209 -5.48 -23.97 11.26
N THR A 210 -5.33 -25.24 11.66
CA THR A 210 -4.34 -26.16 11.05
C THR A 210 -4.74 -26.63 9.65
N THR A 211 -6.01 -26.91 9.39
CA THR A 211 -6.48 -27.37 8.06
C THR A 211 -6.44 -26.27 6.99
N ALA A 212 -6.43 -24.99 7.38
CA ALA A 212 -6.13 -23.88 6.48
C ALA A 212 -4.67 -23.84 6.00
N SER A 213 -3.80 -24.66 6.61
CA SER A 213 -2.35 -24.69 6.37
C SER A 213 -1.92 -25.67 5.26
N THR A 214 -2.85 -26.33 4.56
CA THR A 214 -2.48 -27.35 3.55
C THR A 214 -2.04 -26.74 2.21
N ASN A 215 -0.88 -27.23 1.76
CA ASN A 215 -0.18 -27.07 0.47
C ASN A 215 0.89 -25.99 0.27
N MET A 216 1.18 -25.06 1.20
CA MET A 216 2.48 -24.32 1.15
C MET A 216 2.79 -23.41 2.36
N ASN A 217 1.89 -23.25 3.34
CA ASN A 217 1.96 -22.18 4.33
C ASN A 217 1.94 -22.70 5.78
N ALA A 218 2.96 -22.37 6.57
CA ALA A 218 2.89 -22.50 8.03
C ALA A 218 2.01 -21.35 8.60
N SER A 219 0.70 -21.48 8.47
CA SER A 219 -0.27 -20.41 8.79
C SER A 219 -0.25 -19.95 10.25
N SER A 220 0.09 -20.85 11.19
CA SER A 220 0.02 -20.56 12.64
C SER A 220 1.05 -19.56 13.14
N SER A 221 2.15 -19.35 12.42
CA SER A 221 3.17 -18.36 12.80
C SER A 221 2.89 -16.96 12.25
N ARG A 222 1.92 -16.83 11.34
CA ARG A 222 1.64 -15.60 10.57
C ARG A 222 0.26 -15.02 10.84
N SER A 223 -0.47 -15.56 11.80
CA SER A 223 -1.80 -15.09 12.18
C SER A 223 -1.89 -14.86 13.69
N HIS A 224 -2.67 -13.86 14.09
CA HIS A 224 -2.99 -13.62 15.49
C HIS A 224 -4.23 -14.43 15.86
N MET A 225 -4.18 -15.14 16.98
CA MET A 225 -5.36 -15.80 17.54
C MET A 225 -5.87 -14.96 18.71
N VAL A 226 -7.18 -14.69 18.71
CA VAL A 226 -7.86 -14.02 19.83
C VAL A 226 -8.94 -14.95 20.36
N ILE A 227 -8.81 -15.32 21.62
CA ILE A 227 -9.85 -16.01 22.38
C ILE A 227 -10.48 -14.99 23.33
N THR A 228 -11.80 -14.89 23.31
CA THR A 228 -12.53 -14.00 24.21
C THR A 228 -13.55 -14.82 24.99
N ILE A 229 -13.45 -14.74 26.32
CA ILE A 229 -14.39 -15.31 27.27
C ILE A 229 -15.15 -14.13 27.89
N GLN A 230 -16.46 -14.05 27.64
CA GLN A 230 -17.30 -13.10 28.37
C GLN A 230 -17.86 -13.80 29.59
N PHE A 231 -17.64 -13.20 30.75
CA PHE A 231 -18.11 -13.71 32.04
C PHE A 231 -19.09 -12.72 32.65
N LYS A 232 -20.32 -13.17 32.89
CA LYS A 232 -21.40 -12.38 33.44
C LYS A 232 -21.90 -13.01 34.73
N GLN A 233 -22.00 -12.18 35.77
CA GLN A 233 -22.50 -12.53 37.09
C GLN A 233 -23.79 -11.75 37.33
N VAL A 234 -24.90 -12.45 37.52
CA VAL A 234 -26.20 -11.85 37.82
C VAL A 234 -26.48 -12.08 39.30
N PHE A 235 -26.84 -11.01 40.00
CA PHE A 235 -27.21 -11.00 41.42
C PHE A 235 -28.71 -10.66 41.52
N PRO A 236 -29.60 -11.66 41.43
CA PRO A 236 -31.05 -11.43 41.39
C PRO A 236 -31.57 -10.73 42.65
N ASP A 237 -30.95 -11.05 43.80
CA ASP A 237 -31.21 -10.47 45.12
C ASP A 237 -30.96 -8.96 45.17
N ARG A 238 -30.00 -8.45 44.39
CA ARG A 238 -29.59 -7.03 44.37
C ARG A 238 -30.00 -6.30 43.10
N GLY A 239 -30.59 -6.98 42.12
CA GLY A 239 -30.85 -6.42 40.80
C GLY A 239 -29.58 -5.93 40.07
N LEU A 240 -28.41 -6.50 40.41
CA LEU A 240 -27.11 -6.06 39.88
C LEU A 240 -26.57 -7.10 38.89
N THR A 241 -25.94 -6.64 37.81
CA THR A 241 -25.20 -7.50 36.90
C THR A 241 -23.77 -6.98 36.78
N LYS A 242 -22.78 -7.88 36.91
CA LYS A 242 -21.38 -7.60 36.60
C LYS A 242 -20.99 -8.36 35.34
N GLN A 243 -20.25 -7.73 34.45
CA GLN A 243 -19.76 -8.35 33.22
C GLN A 243 -18.28 -8.01 33.03
N SER A 244 -17.49 -9.01 32.68
CA SER A 244 -16.08 -8.89 32.32
C SER A 244 -15.79 -9.61 31.01
N SER A 245 -14.84 -9.08 30.25
CA SER A 245 -14.29 -9.70 29.04
C SER A 245 -12.84 -10.10 29.31
N ILE A 246 -12.54 -11.39 29.19
CA ILE A 246 -11.20 -11.96 29.31
C ILE A 246 -10.70 -12.24 27.89
N ASN A 247 -9.71 -11.48 27.43
CA ASN A 247 -9.11 -11.62 26.11
C ASN A 247 -7.74 -12.30 26.23
N LEU A 248 -7.57 -13.45 25.59
CA LEU A 248 -6.34 -14.24 25.61
C LEU A 248 -5.81 -14.34 24.19
N VAL A 249 -4.66 -13.72 23.92
CA VAL A 249 -4.17 -13.44 22.57
C VAL A 249 -2.81 -14.11 22.34
N ASP A 250 -2.73 -14.95 21.32
CA ASP A 250 -1.49 -15.54 20.80
C ASP A 250 -1.13 -14.83 19.50
N LEU A 251 -0.17 -13.90 19.55
CA LEU A 251 0.21 -13.07 18.41
C LEU A 251 1.05 -13.85 17.39
N ALA A 252 1.10 -13.34 16.16
CA ALA A 252 2.02 -13.82 15.13
C ALA A 252 3.50 -13.61 15.54
N GLY A 253 4.41 -14.26 14.82
CA GLY A 253 5.86 -14.05 14.98
C GLY A 253 6.27 -12.61 14.68
N SER A 254 7.12 -12.03 15.54
CA SER A 254 7.66 -10.67 15.40
C SER A 254 8.87 -10.56 14.47
N GLU A 255 9.36 -11.68 13.92
CA GLU A 255 10.60 -11.69 13.16
C GLU A 255 10.51 -10.92 11.84
N ARG A 256 11.60 -10.24 11.48
CA ARG A 256 11.71 -9.59 10.18
C ARG A 256 11.91 -10.66 9.11
N GLN A 257 11.10 -10.63 8.04
CA GLN A 257 11.44 -11.40 6.84
C GLN A 257 12.75 -10.84 6.29
N LYS A 258 13.86 -11.56 6.51
CA LYS A 258 15.06 -11.39 5.69
C LYS A 258 14.62 -11.58 4.24
N SER A 259 15.11 -10.74 3.35
CA SER A 259 14.89 -10.74 1.91
C SER A 259 15.36 -12.04 1.25
N SER A 260 14.73 -13.16 1.60
CA SER A 260 14.80 -14.39 0.83
C SER A 260 13.90 -14.17 -0.37
N GLY A 261 14.45 -14.31 -1.58
CA GLY A 261 13.81 -14.07 -2.88
C GLY A 261 12.57 -14.90 -3.14
N SER A 262 11.54 -14.66 -2.34
CA SER A 262 10.25 -15.32 -2.38
C SER A 262 9.27 -14.38 -3.09
N GLU A 263 8.60 -14.94 -4.09
CA GLU A 263 7.67 -14.27 -5.02
C GLU A 263 6.73 -13.27 -4.34
N GLY A 264 6.36 -12.22 -5.08
CA GLY A 264 5.76 -10.98 -4.58
C GLY A 264 4.56 -11.10 -3.62
N ASP A 265 3.79 -12.18 -3.66
CA ASP A 265 2.68 -12.40 -2.71
C ASP A 265 3.16 -12.75 -1.29
N ARG A 266 4.31 -13.43 -1.14
CA ARG A 266 4.89 -13.77 0.18
C ARG A 266 5.54 -12.57 0.86
N LEU A 267 6.11 -11.64 0.07
CA LEU A 267 6.62 -10.36 0.55
C LEU A 267 5.48 -9.41 0.95
N ARG A 268 4.41 -9.36 0.16
CA ARG A 268 3.18 -8.61 0.50
C ARG A 268 2.51 -9.16 1.77
N GLU A 269 2.47 -10.48 1.93
CA GLU A 269 1.92 -11.15 3.13
C GLU A 269 2.77 -10.90 4.38
N GLY A 270 4.09 -11.11 4.31
CA GLY A 270 4.98 -10.88 5.45
C GLY A 270 5.09 -9.41 5.87
N SER A 271 5.03 -8.49 4.91
CA SER A 271 4.94 -7.05 5.18
C SER A 271 3.67 -6.70 5.97
N ARG A 272 2.53 -7.35 5.71
CA ARG A 272 1.26 -7.07 6.40
C ARG A 272 1.14 -7.69 7.79
N VAL A 273 1.72 -8.87 8.03
CA VAL A 273 1.78 -9.43 9.40
C VAL A 273 2.61 -8.54 10.31
N ASN A 274 3.77 -8.09 9.82
CA ASN A 274 4.63 -7.17 10.57
C ASN A 274 3.96 -5.80 10.78
N LEU A 275 3.17 -5.31 9.82
CA LEU A 275 2.41 -4.07 9.97
C LEU A 275 1.50 -4.07 11.22
N SER A 276 0.75 -5.15 11.46
CA SER A 276 -0.15 -5.24 12.62
C SER A 276 0.59 -5.21 13.97
N LEU A 277 1.80 -5.80 14.04
CA LEU A 277 2.65 -5.76 15.24
C LEU A 277 3.36 -4.41 15.40
N THR A 278 3.79 -3.78 14.30
CA THR A 278 4.30 -2.40 14.30
C THR A 278 3.24 -1.43 14.81
N ASN A 279 2.01 -1.54 14.33
CA ASN A 279 0.90 -0.68 14.76
C ASN A 279 0.56 -0.90 16.24
N LEU A 280 0.62 -2.15 16.72
CA LEU A 280 0.50 -2.45 18.15
C LEU A 280 1.60 -1.75 18.96
N GLY A 281 2.85 -1.79 18.48
CA GLY A 281 3.97 -1.06 19.08
C GLY A 281 3.75 0.45 19.14
N ASN A 282 3.24 1.04 18.06
CA ASN A 282 2.93 2.48 17.99
C ASN A 282 1.84 2.88 18.99
N VAL A 283 0.78 2.06 19.12
CA VAL A 283 -0.28 2.24 20.12
C VAL A 283 0.30 2.23 21.53
N ILE A 284 1.18 1.28 21.85
CA ILE A 284 1.80 1.17 23.17
C ILE A 284 2.73 2.34 23.45
N SER A 285 3.57 2.73 22.47
CA SER A 285 4.45 3.89 22.61
C SER A 285 3.67 5.18 22.86
N ALA A 286 2.57 5.39 22.13
CA ALA A 286 1.67 6.52 22.38
C ALA A 286 1.05 6.46 23.79
N LEU A 287 0.63 5.29 24.26
CA LEU A 287 0.09 5.16 25.62
C LEU A 287 1.15 5.41 26.71
N ALA A 288 2.37 4.92 26.51
CA ALA A 288 3.50 5.15 27.42
C ALA A 288 3.88 6.64 27.48
N ASP A 289 3.97 7.31 26.33
CA ASP A 289 4.22 8.75 26.27
C ASP A 289 3.11 9.55 26.98
N ALA A 290 1.85 9.13 26.84
CA ALA A 290 0.70 9.75 27.53
C ALA A 290 0.83 9.60 29.05
N ALA A 291 1.21 8.41 29.51
CA ALA A 291 1.41 8.10 30.94
C ALA A 291 2.59 8.88 31.54
N MET A 292 3.66 9.12 30.75
CA MET A 292 4.79 9.98 31.13
C MET A 292 4.44 11.49 31.16
N GLY A 293 3.19 11.86 30.90
CA GLY A 293 2.74 13.25 30.90
C GLY A 293 3.19 14.03 29.66
N LYS A 294 3.76 13.36 28.65
CA LYS A 294 3.91 13.97 27.32
C LYS A 294 2.52 14.13 26.72
N LYS A 295 2.33 15.21 25.97
CA LYS A 295 1.04 15.49 25.33
C LYS A 295 0.85 14.53 24.14
N VAL A 296 0.31 13.36 24.42
CA VAL A 296 -0.11 12.41 23.40
C VAL A 296 -1.53 12.75 23.02
N LEU A 297 -1.65 13.22 21.79
CA LEU A 297 -2.87 13.76 21.24
C LEU A 297 -3.84 12.63 20.85
N HIS A 298 -3.35 11.57 20.20
CA HIS A 298 -4.14 10.41 19.77
C HIS A 298 -3.32 9.12 19.85
N VAL A 299 -4.02 8.01 20.13
CA VAL A 299 -3.45 6.67 20.15
C VAL A 299 -3.96 5.92 18.90
N PRO A 300 -3.08 5.45 17.99
CA PRO A 300 -3.44 4.96 16.65
C PRO A 300 -4.10 3.57 16.62
N TYR A 301 -5.23 3.39 17.33
CA TYR A 301 -5.94 2.11 17.37
C TYR A 301 -6.48 1.67 16.01
N ARG A 302 -6.74 2.61 15.09
CA ARG A 302 -7.41 2.35 13.81
C ARG A 302 -6.49 1.80 12.71
N ASP A 303 -5.18 1.73 12.95
CA ASP A 303 -4.19 1.42 11.91
C ASP A 303 -4.13 -0.07 11.55
N SER A 304 -4.64 -0.95 12.41
CA SER A 304 -4.79 -2.38 12.12
C SER A 304 -6.07 -2.95 12.72
N VAL A 305 -6.54 -4.08 12.17
CA VAL A 305 -7.65 -4.86 12.75
C VAL A 305 -7.31 -5.32 14.17
N LEU A 306 -6.07 -5.72 14.42
CA LEU A 306 -5.61 -6.14 15.74
C LEU A 306 -5.74 -4.99 16.76
N THR A 307 -5.22 -3.81 16.44
CA THR A 307 -5.26 -2.64 17.34
C THR A 307 -6.67 -2.11 17.54
N LYS A 308 -7.57 -2.26 16.55
CA LYS A 308 -9.00 -1.95 16.71
C LYS A 308 -9.62 -2.86 17.76
N LEU A 309 -9.47 -4.18 17.60
CA LEU A 309 -10.05 -5.16 18.51
C LEU A 309 -9.43 -5.11 19.92
N LEU A 310 -8.18 -4.68 20.04
CA LEU A 310 -7.48 -4.51 21.31
C LEU A 310 -7.59 -3.09 21.91
N GLN A 311 -8.36 -2.18 21.31
CA GLN A 311 -8.49 -0.81 21.82
C GLN A 311 -8.95 -0.78 23.29
N SER A 312 -10.01 -1.53 23.60
CA SER A 312 -10.55 -1.62 24.96
C SER A 312 -9.59 -2.29 25.95
N ALA A 313 -8.71 -3.16 25.44
CA ALA A 313 -7.66 -3.80 26.22
C ALA A 313 -6.52 -2.85 26.59
N LEU A 314 -6.11 -1.99 25.65
CA LEU A 314 -4.89 -1.18 25.78
C LEU A 314 -5.15 0.22 26.35
N GLY A 315 -6.31 0.82 26.10
CA GLY A 315 -6.67 2.17 26.59
C GLY A 315 -7.93 2.25 27.44
N GLY A 316 -8.60 1.12 27.69
CA GLY A 316 -9.88 1.05 28.39
C GLY A 316 -9.80 0.60 29.84
N ASN A 317 -10.95 0.24 30.42
CA ASN A 317 -11.06 -0.38 31.75
C ASN A 317 -10.66 -1.87 31.71
N SER A 318 -9.41 -2.14 31.35
CA SER A 318 -8.85 -3.49 31.24
C SER A 318 -7.50 -3.57 31.96
N ARG A 319 -7.25 -4.68 32.66
CA ARG A 319 -5.90 -5.03 33.13
C ARG A 319 -5.20 -5.85 32.05
N THR A 320 -4.03 -5.41 31.63
CA THR A 320 -3.36 -5.99 30.47
C THR A 320 -1.96 -6.47 30.81
N THR A 321 -1.69 -7.73 30.48
CA THR A 321 -0.41 -8.41 30.75
C THR A 321 0.23 -8.84 29.44
N LEU A 322 1.54 -8.63 29.30
CA LEU A 322 2.33 -9.05 28.16
C LEU A 322 3.30 -10.18 28.56
N ILE A 323 3.27 -11.30 27.86
CA ILE A 323 4.29 -12.36 27.94
C ILE A 323 5.21 -12.23 26.73
N ALA A 324 6.44 -11.79 26.97
CA ALA A 324 7.49 -11.70 25.96
C ALA A 324 8.28 -13.03 25.91
N ALA A 325 7.96 -13.89 24.94
CA ALA A 325 8.62 -15.17 24.73
C ALA A 325 9.87 -14.99 23.85
N ILE A 326 11.03 -15.43 24.35
CA ILE A 326 12.34 -15.25 23.70
C ILE A 326 13.07 -16.57 23.46
N SER A 327 13.91 -16.63 22.41
CA SER A 327 14.84 -17.74 22.23
C SER A 327 16.15 -17.46 22.98
N PRO A 328 16.71 -18.43 23.72
CA PRO A 328 18.00 -18.27 24.38
C PRO A 328 19.19 -18.41 23.43
N ALA A 329 18.98 -18.80 22.17
CA ALA A 329 20.06 -19.13 21.24
C ALA A 329 20.73 -17.90 20.60
N ASP A 330 22.06 -17.96 20.44
CA ASP A 330 22.88 -16.95 19.76
C ASP A 330 22.41 -16.57 18.35
N ILE A 331 21.98 -17.55 17.55
CA ILE A 331 21.46 -17.33 16.19
C ILE A 331 20.18 -16.48 16.15
N CYS A 332 19.50 -16.34 17.29
CA CYS A 332 18.28 -15.57 17.47
C CYS A 332 18.54 -14.24 18.19
N TYR A 333 19.81 -13.86 18.45
CA TYR A 333 20.18 -12.70 19.27
C TYR A 333 19.44 -11.42 18.89
N GLU A 334 19.41 -11.05 17.60
CA GLU A 334 18.77 -9.80 17.14
C GLU A 334 17.27 -9.77 17.42
N GLU A 335 16.57 -10.89 17.18
CA GLU A 335 15.13 -11.01 17.38
C GLU A 335 14.78 -11.05 18.88
N THR A 336 15.60 -11.74 19.67
CA THR A 336 15.49 -11.74 21.13
C THR A 336 15.72 -10.34 21.71
N LEU A 337 16.74 -9.63 21.24
CA LEU A 337 17.02 -8.25 21.65
C LEU A 337 15.87 -7.31 21.28
N SER A 338 15.30 -7.46 20.07
CA SER A 338 14.13 -6.70 19.64
C SER A 338 12.92 -6.96 20.54
N THR A 339 12.68 -8.23 20.90
CA THR A 339 11.59 -8.62 21.78
C THR A 339 11.74 -8.05 23.19
N LEU A 340 12.96 -8.07 23.75
CA LEU A 340 13.26 -7.50 25.07
C LEU A 340 13.05 -5.98 25.10
N ARG A 341 13.54 -5.26 24.08
CA ARG A 341 13.31 -3.81 23.94
C ARG A 341 11.84 -3.46 23.79
N TYR A 342 11.08 -4.29 23.08
CA TYR A 342 9.64 -4.10 22.94
C TYR A 342 8.92 -4.27 24.27
N ALA A 343 9.27 -5.29 25.04
CA ALA A 343 8.70 -5.56 26.36
C ALA A 343 9.05 -4.48 27.39
N GLU A 344 10.27 -3.93 27.34
CA GLU A 344 10.70 -2.84 28.23
C GLU A 344 9.83 -1.58 28.05
N ARG A 345 9.37 -1.31 26.83
CA ARG A 345 8.41 -0.23 26.55
C ARG A 345 7.00 -0.52 27.11
N TYR A 346 6.72 -1.73 27.57
CA TYR A 346 5.43 -2.14 28.15
C TYR A 346 5.41 -1.98 29.67
N ASP A 347 6.57 -1.96 30.33
CA ASP A 347 6.74 -1.94 31.80
C ASP A 347 6.53 -0.55 32.44
N TYR A 348 5.75 0.34 31.79
CA TYR A 348 5.45 1.68 32.30
C TYR A 348 4.36 1.71 33.38
N GLU A 349 3.99 0.57 33.98
CA GLU A 349 3.04 0.51 35.11
C GLU A 349 3.62 1.12 36.42
N TYR A 350 4.86 1.60 36.40
CA TYR A 350 5.46 2.41 37.48
C TYR A 350 4.87 3.83 37.64
N LEU A 351 3.97 4.28 36.76
CA LEU A 351 3.32 5.61 36.84
C LEU A 351 1.83 5.58 37.21
N LEU A 352 1.22 4.40 37.38
CA LEU A 352 -0.22 4.27 37.67
C LEU A 352 -0.59 4.77 39.09
N SER A 353 0.37 4.88 40.00
CA SER A 353 0.18 5.44 41.34
C SER A 353 -0.27 6.91 41.31
N ILE A 354 0.12 7.68 40.29
CA ILE A 354 -0.27 9.10 40.15
C ILE A 354 -1.68 9.26 39.55
N VAL A 355 -2.10 8.34 38.67
CA VAL A 355 -3.41 8.41 37.99
C VAL A 355 -4.54 7.92 38.90
N VAL A 356 -4.31 6.86 39.68
CA VAL A 356 -5.29 6.37 40.68
C VAL A 356 -5.50 7.41 41.78
N LEU A 357 -4.43 8.11 42.22
CA LEU A 357 -4.54 9.24 43.15
C LEU A 357 -5.31 10.42 42.53
N LYS A 358 -5.07 10.78 41.26
CA LYS A 358 -5.84 11.84 40.58
C LYS A 358 -7.33 11.52 40.44
N ARG A 359 -7.69 10.25 40.19
CA ARG A 359 -9.09 9.82 39.99
C ARG A 359 -9.84 9.71 41.32
N ALA A 360 -9.19 9.21 42.36
CA ALA A 360 -9.72 9.17 43.73
C ALA A 360 -9.98 10.57 44.31
N MET A 361 -9.20 11.58 43.91
CA MET A 361 -9.35 12.97 44.37
C MET A 361 -10.43 13.78 43.60
N SER A 362 -11.10 13.20 42.59
CA SER A 362 -12.14 13.90 41.80
C SER A 362 -13.59 13.56 42.19
N GLN A 363 -13.81 12.68 43.17
CA GLN A 363 -15.14 12.22 43.57
C GLN A 363 -15.30 12.24 45.11
N PRO A 364 -16.08 13.18 45.69
CA PRO A 364 -16.19 13.34 47.14
C PRO A 364 -16.82 12.14 47.87
N HIS A 365 -17.50 11.24 47.16
CA HIS A 365 -18.15 10.07 47.75
C HIS A 365 -17.25 8.83 47.85
N PHE A 366 -16.06 8.82 47.23
CA PHE A 366 -15.17 7.64 47.20
C PHE A 366 -14.20 7.58 48.39
N ALA A 367 -13.95 8.72 49.05
CA ALA A 367 -13.02 8.83 50.17
C ALA A 367 -13.46 8.08 51.44
N ILE A 368 -14.77 7.88 51.63
CA ILE A 368 -15.34 7.23 52.83
C ILE A 368 -15.20 5.70 52.75
N SER A 369 -15.09 5.13 51.54
CA SER A 369 -14.93 3.69 51.33
C SER A 369 -13.51 3.19 51.58
N ILE A 370 -12.49 4.02 51.33
CA ILE A 370 -11.08 3.61 51.48
C ILE A 370 -10.65 3.63 52.96
N PHE A 371 -11.25 4.51 53.77
CA PHE A 371 -11.01 4.60 55.21
C PHE A 371 -11.42 3.34 55.99
N TRP A 372 -12.27 2.48 55.41
CA TRP A 372 -12.70 1.21 56.02
C TRP A 372 -11.92 -0.02 55.53
N VAL A 373 -11.17 0.08 54.42
CA VAL A 373 -10.53 -1.09 53.78
C VAL A 373 -9.10 -1.35 54.25
N MET A 374 -8.39 -0.35 54.81
CA MET A 374 -7.00 -0.54 55.26
C MET A 374 -6.90 -0.48 56.79
N ARG A 375 -6.88 -1.66 57.42
CA ARG A 375 -6.70 -1.84 58.85
C ARG A 375 -5.30 -2.41 59.13
N SER A 376 -4.29 -1.55 59.13
CA SER A 376 -2.97 -1.76 59.75
C SER A 376 -2.20 -0.45 59.67
N LEU A 377 -1.85 0.14 60.81
CA LEU A 377 -1.27 1.49 60.94
C LEU A 377 0.27 1.50 60.76
N GLU A 378 0.92 0.36 60.56
CA GLU A 378 2.38 0.25 60.56
C GLU A 378 3.04 0.45 59.18
N ASP A 379 2.31 0.30 58.07
CA ASP A 379 2.85 0.49 56.71
C ASP A 379 2.83 1.96 56.24
N TRP A 380 2.07 2.83 56.92
CA TRP A 380 1.85 4.22 56.50
C TRP A 380 3.04 5.14 56.83
N GLU A 381 3.72 4.92 57.95
CA GLU A 381 4.88 5.72 58.36
C GLU A 381 6.14 5.41 57.54
N GLN A 382 6.33 4.15 57.13
CA GLN A 382 7.46 3.76 56.27
C GLN A 382 7.33 4.30 54.85
N TRP A 383 6.10 4.47 54.34
CA TRP A 383 5.86 5.01 53.00
C TRP A 383 6.05 6.54 52.94
N ILE A 384 5.62 7.27 53.98
CA ILE A 384 5.82 8.73 54.08
C ILE A 384 7.31 9.08 54.27
N GLY A 385 8.05 8.28 55.05
CA GLY A 385 9.47 8.52 55.32
C GLY A 385 10.38 8.51 54.09
N ARG A 386 9.99 7.84 52.98
CA ARG A 386 10.79 7.75 51.76
C ARG A 386 10.53 8.85 50.72
N ASN A 387 9.44 9.63 50.84
CA ASN A 387 9.00 10.58 49.81
C ASN A 387 8.96 12.05 50.27
N PHE A 388 9.91 12.44 51.14
CA PHE A 388 9.93 13.76 51.78
C PHE A 388 10.16 14.96 50.82
N ALA A 389 10.50 14.71 49.55
CA ALA A 389 10.71 15.76 48.55
C ALA A 389 9.42 16.21 47.82
N LEU A 390 8.31 15.48 47.92
CA LEU A 390 7.07 15.75 47.14
C LEU A 390 5.98 16.53 47.91
N CYS A 391 6.08 16.67 49.23
CA CYS A 391 5.05 17.33 50.04
C CYS A 391 5.07 18.88 50.00
N ALA A 392 6.08 19.51 49.37
CA ALA A 392 6.21 20.98 49.35
C ALA A 392 5.40 21.70 48.25
N VAL A 393 4.74 20.99 47.32
CA VAL A 393 4.11 21.61 46.13
C VAL A 393 2.56 21.59 46.17
N LEU A 394 1.97 20.91 47.15
CA LEU A 394 0.53 20.61 47.20
C LEU A 394 -0.47 21.78 47.38
N PRO A 395 -0.13 22.96 47.96
CA PRO A 395 -1.15 24.02 48.10
C PRO A 395 -1.43 24.87 46.85
N ARG A 396 -0.72 24.71 45.72
CA ARG A 396 -0.80 25.64 44.57
C ARG A 396 -1.64 25.18 43.37
N LEU A 397 -2.09 23.93 43.29
CA LEU A 397 -2.61 23.35 42.03
C LEU A 397 -4.14 23.12 41.94
N VAL A 398 -4.92 23.38 43.00
CA VAL A 398 -6.35 22.96 43.06
C VAL A 398 -7.38 24.06 42.70
N ARG A 399 -6.97 25.28 42.28
CA ARG A 399 -7.90 26.40 41.98
C ARG A 399 -8.07 26.81 40.50
N ILE A 400 -7.54 26.04 39.55
CA ILE A 400 -7.26 26.57 38.20
C ILE A 400 -8.24 26.16 37.04
N PRO A 401 -8.86 24.96 36.97
CA PRO A 401 -9.47 24.50 35.70
C PRO A 401 -10.74 25.24 35.22
N SER A 402 -11.60 25.74 36.11
CA SER A 402 -12.88 26.37 35.74
C SER A 402 -12.74 27.81 35.22
N LEU A 403 -11.70 28.53 35.67
CA LEU A 403 -11.38 29.88 35.21
C LEU A 403 -10.78 29.89 33.80
N PHE A 404 -9.96 28.89 33.46
CA PHE A 404 -9.30 28.80 32.15
C PHE A 404 -10.28 28.58 31.00
N LEU A 405 -11.31 27.75 31.17
CA LEU A 405 -12.35 27.52 30.16
C LEU A 405 -13.21 28.77 29.90
N LEU A 406 -13.55 29.52 30.95
CA LEU A 406 -14.26 30.79 30.83
C LEU A 406 -13.40 31.86 30.15
N GLN A 407 -12.11 31.91 30.49
CA GLN A 407 -11.15 32.82 29.88
C GLN A 407 -10.93 32.51 28.40
N GLU A 408 -10.80 31.25 28.01
CA GLU A 408 -10.67 30.83 26.61
C GLU A 408 -11.91 31.22 25.80
N GLN A 409 -13.12 30.94 26.31
CA GLN A 409 -14.37 31.35 25.65
C GLN A 409 -14.48 32.87 25.48
N GLN A 410 -13.99 33.63 26.46
CA GLN A 410 -13.93 35.09 26.38
C GLN A 410 -12.89 35.56 25.35
N MET A 411 -11.72 34.93 25.30
CA MET A 411 -10.68 35.23 24.30
C MET A 411 -11.14 34.92 22.88
N ILE A 412 -11.85 33.79 22.66
CA ILE A 412 -12.45 33.45 21.37
C ILE A 412 -13.39 34.57 20.92
N LYS A 413 -14.25 35.08 21.81
CA LYS A 413 -15.20 36.16 21.49
C LYS A 413 -14.55 37.53 21.27
N THR A 414 -13.25 37.67 21.53
CA THR A 414 -12.58 38.98 21.55
C THR A 414 -11.47 39.09 20.50
N PHE A 415 -10.68 38.04 20.27
CA PHE A 415 -9.47 38.10 19.44
C PHE A 415 -9.54 37.21 18.20
N PRO A 416 -8.88 37.62 17.10
CA PRO A 416 -8.56 36.71 16.00
C PRO A 416 -7.54 35.67 16.46
N HIS A 417 -7.57 34.47 15.91
CA HIS A 417 -6.69 33.38 16.32
C HIS A 417 -6.43 32.37 15.20
N LEU A 418 -5.34 31.62 15.34
CA LEU A 418 -5.08 30.43 14.54
C LEU A 418 -5.64 29.21 15.27
N LEU A 419 -6.38 28.38 14.54
CA LEU A 419 -6.93 27.12 14.98
C LEU A 419 -6.14 25.99 14.30
N ASN A 420 -5.51 25.09 15.03
CA ASN A 420 -4.78 24.00 14.36
C ASN A 420 -5.74 23.06 13.61
N VAL A 421 -5.31 22.58 12.45
CA VAL A 421 -5.99 21.55 11.67
C VAL A 421 -5.02 20.37 11.54
N ASN A 422 -5.49 19.16 11.81
CA ASN A 422 -4.66 17.98 11.90
C ASN A 422 -5.26 16.82 11.10
N GLU A 423 -4.40 15.93 10.60
CA GLU A 423 -4.82 14.71 9.88
C GLU A 423 -5.80 13.87 10.70
N ASP A 424 -5.61 13.82 12.02
CA ASP A 424 -6.63 13.31 12.93
C ASP A 424 -7.65 14.41 13.27
N PRO A 425 -8.93 14.27 12.84
CA PRO A 425 -9.98 15.23 13.14
C PRO A 425 -10.18 15.49 14.64
N GLN A 426 -9.84 14.51 15.50
CA GLN A 426 -9.96 14.66 16.96
C GLN A 426 -8.95 15.68 17.54
N LEU A 427 -7.87 15.97 16.81
CA LEU A 427 -6.82 16.90 17.23
C LEU A 427 -7.02 18.29 16.64
N THR A 428 -7.91 18.43 15.67
CA THR A 428 -8.28 19.72 15.08
C THR A 428 -8.98 20.59 16.10
N GLY A 429 -8.53 21.85 16.22
CA GLY A 429 -9.09 22.85 17.12
C GLY A 429 -8.70 22.75 18.60
N VAL A 430 -7.80 21.82 18.94
CA VAL A 430 -7.23 21.68 20.30
C VAL A 430 -6.28 22.82 20.65
N LEU A 431 -5.53 23.32 19.68
CA LEU A 431 -4.60 24.45 19.82
C LEU A 431 -5.21 25.71 19.21
N LYS A 432 -5.29 26.77 20.03
CA LYS A 432 -5.73 28.10 19.62
C LYS A 432 -4.65 29.12 19.94
N HIS A 433 -4.10 29.76 18.92
CA HIS A 433 -3.08 30.80 19.09
C HIS A 433 -3.71 32.17 18.83
N PHE A 434 -4.00 32.92 19.89
CA PHE A 434 -4.64 34.23 19.81
C PHE A 434 -3.66 35.31 19.35
N ILE A 435 -4.08 36.12 18.38
CA ILE A 435 -3.27 37.19 17.78
C ILE A 435 -3.73 38.53 18.38
N GLN A 436 -3.00 38.97 19.41
CA GLN A 436 -3.25 40.25 20.08
C GLN A 436 -2.73 41.44 19.25
N ALA A 437 -3.13 42.66 19.62
CA ALA A 437 -2.68 43.88 18.94
C ALA A 437 -1.15 44.02 19.02
N GLY A 438 -0.51 44.39 17.89
CA GLY A 438 0.95 44.42 17.75
C GLY A 438 1.47 43.31 16.85
N SER A 439 2.77 43.00 16.95
CA SER A 439 3.41 41.91 16.20
C SER A 439 3.69 40.74 17.14
N CYS A 440 3.29 39.54 16.73
CA CYS A 440 3.57 38.30 17.42
C CYS A 440 4.35 37.36 16.50
N ASP A 441 5.54 36.97 16.94
CA ASP A 441 6.38 36.03 16.22
C ASP A 441 5.97 34.58 16.51
N ALA A 442 6.13 33.72 15.50
CA ALA A 442 5.81 32.31 15.53
C ALA A 442 7.04 31.46 15.13
N GLY A 443 7.34 30.41 15.89
CA GLY A 443 8.50 29.53 15.63
C GLY A 443 8.85 28.65 16.83
N LYS A 444 9.96 27.91 16.75
CA LYS A 444 10.42 26.98 17.79
C LYS A 444 10.87 27.66 19.08
N ALA A 445 11.41 28.88 19.00
CA ALA A 445 11.97 29.56 20.17
C ALA A 445 10.90 29.81 21.23
N ALA A 446 11.23 29.53 22.49
CA ALA A 446 10.34 29.80 23.64
C ALA A 446 10.08 31.32 23.84
N SER A 447 10.88 32.18 23.22
CA SER A 447 10.70 33.63 23.20
C SER A 447 9.62 34.10 22.22
N ASN A 448 9.15 33.24 21.32
CA ASN A 448 8.06 33.56 20.41
C ASN A 448 6.72 33.59 21.13
N ALA A 449 5.85 34.50 20.72
CA ALA A 449 4.48 34.57 21.21
C ALA A 449 3.65 33.35 20.79
N ILE A 450 3.94 32.77 19.62
CA ILE A 450 3.35 31.54 19.12
C ILE A 450 4.45 30.48 19.04
N THR A 451 4.58 29.66 20.06
CA THR A 451 5.54 28.55 20.04
C THR A 451 4.98 27.42 19.19
N LEU A 452 5.73 27.06 18.15
CA LEU A 452 5.38 26.02 17.20
C LEU A 452 6.37 24.86 17.33
N GLN A 453 5.86 23.64 17.28
CA GLN A 453 6.68 22.43 17.19
C GLN A 453 6.32 21.71 15.90
N GLY A 454 7.32 21.09 15.27
CA GLY A 454 7.15 20.40 14.00
C GLY A 454 8.37 20.51 13.11
N LEU A 455 8.44 19.57 12.18
CA LEU A 455 9.51 19.44 11.21
C LEU A 455 9.52 20.63 10.23
N GLY A 456 10.68 21.26 10.03
CA GLY A 456 10.79 22.43 9.15
C GLY A 456 10.27 23.75 9.71
N ILE A 457 9.92 23.78 11.00
CA ILE A 457 9.69 25.02 11.73
C ILE A 457 11.05 25.57 12.22
N SER A 458 11.31 26.85 11.98
CA SER A 458 12.55 27.53 12.39
C SER A 458 12.41 28.19 13.77
N GLU A 459 13.52 28.58 14.39
CA GLU A 459 13.52 29.33 15.66
C GLU A 459 12.60 30.55 15.60
N LYS A 460 12.65 31.30 14.50
CA LYS A 460 11.69 32.35 14.16
C LYS A 460 11.24 32.11 12.73
N HIS A 461 9.98 31.72 12.54
CA HIS A 461 9.47 31.18 11.28
C HIS A 461 8.56 32.15 10.53
N ALA A 462 7.63 32.78 11.23
CA ALA A 462 6.73 33.80 10.66
C ALA A 462 6.38 34.86 11.70
N SER A 463 5.99 36.05 11.26
CA SER A 463 5.46 37.11 12.14
C SER A 463 4.03 37.44 11.73
N PHE A 464 3.12 37.39 12.70
CA PHE A 464 1.74 37.82 12.55
C PHE A 464 1.59 39.21 13.14
N THR A 465 1.15 40.18 12.35
CA THR A 465 0.93 41.56 12.81
C THR A 465 -0.55 41.88 12.79
N ASN A 466 -1.08 42.31 13.93
CA ASN A 466 -2.44 42.83 14.09
C ASN A 466 -2.38 44.34 14.32
N SER A 467 -2.74 45.12 13.30
CA SER A 467 -2.73 46.58 13.34
C SER A 467 -3.96 47.14 12.62
N GLY A 468 -4.73 47.98 13.31
CA GLY A 468 -5.91 48.63 12.72
C GLY A 468 -7.03 47.68 12.29
N GLY A 469 -7.27 46.61 13.07
CA GLY A 469 -8.32 45.62 12.76
C GLY A 469 -8.00 44.74 11.55
N LYS A 470 -6.71 44.59 11.20
CA LYS A 470 -6.25 43.74 10.09
C LYS A 470 -5.08 42.89 10.56
N VAL A 471 -5.13 41.60 10.26
CA VAL A 471 -4.03 40.66 10.51
C VAL A 471 -3.29 40.38 9.22
N THR A 472 -1.96 40.40 9.30
CA THR A 472 -1.06 40.04 8.20
C THR A 472 -0.04 39.02 8.67
N VAL A 473 0.34 38.08 7.82
CA VAL A 473 1.43 37.12 8.06
C VAL A 473 2.63 37.48 7.18
N THR A 474 3.83 37.41 7.74
CA THR A 474 5.09 37.66 7.03
C THR A 474 6.06 36.50 7.30
N PRO A 475 6.51 35.76 6.28
CA PRO A 475 7.53 34.73 6.45
C PRO A 475 8.86 35.33 6.92
N TYR A 476 9.61 34.61 7.75
CA TYR A 476 10.96 35.02 8.13
C TYR A 476 11.99 34.42 7.17
N GLY A 477 12.71 35.26 6.42
CA GLY A 477 13.72 34.80 5.46
C GLY A 477 13.15 33.88 4.37
N LYS A 478 13.67 32.64 4.27
CA LYS A 478 13.22 31.62 3.32
C LYS A 478 12.28 30.56 3.94
N CYS A 479 11.68 30.86 5.10
CA CYS A 479 10.77 29.93 5.77
C CYS A 479 9.54 29.63 4.90
N LYS A 480 9.16 28.35 4.86
CA LYS A 480 7.99 27.87 4.10
C LYS A 480 6.69 28.27 4.81
N VAL A 481 5.99 29.23 4.24
CA VAL A 481 4.65 29.65 4.67
C VAL A 481 3.73 29.59 3.45
N ILE A 482 2.63 28.86 3.58
CA ILE A 482 1.64 28.69 2.53
C ILE A 482 0.33 29.28 3.04
N VAL A 483 -0.33 30.09 2.22
CA VAL A 483 -1.66 30.63 2.49
C VAL A 483 -2.56 30.23 1.33
N ASN A 484 -3.66 29.54 1.63
CA ASN A 484 -4.66 29.11 0.66
C ASN A 484 -4.08 28.25 -0.48
N GLY A 485 -3.20 27.32 -0.12
CA GLY A 485 -2.47 26.45 -1.05
C GLY A 485 -1.29 27.11 -1.76
N VAL A 486 -1.12 28.43 -1.65
CA VAL A 486 -0.07 29.18 -2.37
C VAL A 486 1.08 29.58 -1.43
N PRO A 487 2.34 29.25 -1.75
CA PRO A 487 3.49 29.70 -0.97
C PRO A 487 3.65 31.22 -1.06
N ILE A 488 3.85 31.87 0.08
CA ILE A 488 4.06 33.32 0.16
C ILE A 488 5.50 33.64 0.54
N THR A 489 6.03 34.72 -0.02
CA THR A 489 7.37 35.26 0.29
C THR A 489 7.32 36.68 0.84
N THR A 490 6.16 37.33 0.78
CA THR A 490 5.96 38.72 1.19
C THR A 490 4.82 38.83 2.19
N LYS A 491 4.74 39.99 2.85
CA LYS A 491 3.68 40.30 3.83
C LYS A 491 2.31 40.18 3.19
N THR A 492 1.52 39.23 3.66
CA THR A 492 0.20 38.88 3.10
C THR A 492 -0.90 39.17 4.11
N LYS A 493 -1.98 39.82 3.67
CA LYS A 493 -3.17 40.10 4.50
C LYS A 493 -4.02 38.84 4.60
N LEU A 494 -4.39 38.48 5.83
CA LEU A 494 -5.27 37.34 6.10
C LEU A 494 -6.75 37.76 6.11
N GLN A 495 -7.61 36.87 5.64
CA GLN A 495 -9.06 36.94 5.67
C GLN A 495 -9.62 35.77 6.49
N HIS A 496 -10.77 35.96 7.12
CA HIS A 496 -11.42 34.90 7.89
C HIS A 496 -11.55 33.61 7.07
N LEU A 497 -11.10 32.49 7.66
CA LEU A 497 -11.05 31.14 7.07
C LEU A 497 -9.92 30.91 6.06
N ASP A 498 -8.88 31.75 6.06
CA ASP A 498 -7.64 31.46 5.35
C ASP A 498 -6.95 30.22 5.94
N ARG A 499 -6.50 29.32 5.05
CA ARG A 499 -5.77 28.09 5.38
C ARG A 499 -4.29 28.39 5.35
N ILE A 500 -3.59 28.17 6.46
CA ILE A 500 -2.18 28.49 6.61
C ILE A 500 -1.41 27.20 6.90
N ILE A 501 -0.37 26.91 6.13
CA ILE A 501 0.59 25.83 6.44
C ILE A 501 1.94 26.48 6.76
N LEU A 502 2.49 26.12 7.92
CA LEU A 502 3.81 26.55 8.38
C LEU A 502 4.77 25.37 8.38
N GLY A 503 6.00 25.57 7.93
CA GLY A 503 7.01 24.53 7.84
C GLY A 503 6.67 23.46 6.81
N SER A 504 6.89 22.18 7.16
CA SER A 504 6.65 21.07 6.23
C SER A 504 5.15 20.77 6.07
N ASN A 505 4.40 20.84 7.17
CA ASN A 505 3.03 20.32 7.21
C ASN A 505 2.17 20.81 8.40
N SER A 506 2.59 21.85 9.15
CA SER A 506 1.79 22.31 10.29
C SER A 506 0.64 23.20 9.81
N ALA A 507 -0.57 22.63 9.72
CA ALA A 507 -1.75 23.29 9.19
C ALA A 507 -2.57 24.04 10.27
N TYR A 508 -3.02 25.24 9.92
CA TYR A 508 -3.81 26.14 10.76
C TYR A 508 -4.90 26.84 9.95
N LEU A 509 -6.10 26.95 10.51
CA LEU A 509 -7.18 27.78 9.99
C LEU A 509 -7.15 29.14 10.71
N TYR A 510 -7.09 30.24 9.96
CA TYR A 510 -7.15 31.57 10.54
C TYR A 510 -8.60 32.01 10.79
N ILE A 511 -8.92 32.28 12.05
CA ILE A 511 -10.21 32.79 12.49
C ILE A 511 -10.09 34.30 12.72
N GLY A 512 -10.73 35.07 11.85
CA GLY A 512 -10.77 36.53 11.88
C GLY A 512 -11.49 37.13 13.09
N PHE A 513 -11.69 38.45 13.03
CA PHE A 513 -12.31 39.20 14.12
C PHE A 513 -13.75 38.75 14.36
N PRO A 514 -14.29 38.87 15.58
CA PRO A 514 -15.68 38.48 15.89
C PRO A 514 -16.73 39.07 14.94
N SER A 515 -16.50 40.29 14.43
CA SER A 515 -17.37 40.97 13.46
C SER A 515 -17.36 40.35 12.05
N GLU A 516 -16.35 39.53 11.74
CA GLU A 516 -16.16 38.88 10.43
C GLU A 516 -16.71 37.45 10.40
N ARG A 517 -17.19 36.93 11.55
CA ARG A 517 -17.61 35.53 11.70
C ARG A 517 -19.09 35.37 11.38
N GLY A 518 -19.40 34.52 10.41
CA GLY A 518 -20.76 34.09 10.07
C GLY A 518 -21.21 32.85 10.84
N SER A 519 -22.47 32.41 10.62
CA SER A 519 -23.01 31.16 11.15
C SER A 519 -22.58 29.91 10.38
N GLU A 520 -21.85 30.05 9.26
CA GLU A 520 -21.42 28.95 8.40
C GLU A 520 -20.01 28.44 8.77
N ASP A 521 -20.03 27.25 9.38
CA ASP A 521 -19.14 26.09 9.31
C ASP A 521 -17.62 26.22 9.53
N LEU A 522 -17.25 26.12 10.83
CA LEU A 522 -15.98 25.52 11.28
C LEU A 522 -15.84 24.03 10.89
N SER A 523 -16.87 23.41 10.30
CA SER A 523 -16.94 21.99 9.90
C SER A 523 -16.54 21.73 8.44
N ARG A 524 -16.28 22.75 7.63
CA ARG A 524 -16.04 22.61 6.17
C ARG A 524 -14.56 22.40 5.78
N PHE A 525 -13.62 22.78 6.64
CA PHE A 525 -12.19 22.78 6.34
C PHE A 525 -11.46 21.74 7.17
N ASP A 526 -11.51 20.47 6.73
CA ASP A 526 -10.72 19.40 7.30
C ASP A 526 -9.30 19.36 6.71
N TYR A 527 -8.44 18.52 7.27
CA TYR A 527 -7.06 18.41 6.81
C TYR A 527 -6.97 17.93 5.36
N ASP A 528 -7.85 17.03 4.92
CA ASP A 528 -7.93 16.58 3.54
C ASP A 528 -8.22 17.74 2.59
N PHE A 529 -9.08 18.68 2.96
CA PHE A 529 -9.33 19.90 2.18
C PHE A 529 -8.07 20.76 1.99
N PHE A 530 -7.25 20.92 3.02
CA PHE A 530 -5.99 21.67 2.93
C PHE A 530 -5.02 21.01 1.95
N GLN A 531 -4.92 19.68 1.99
CA GLN A 531 -4.05 18.92 1.10
C GLN A 531 -4.59 18.91 -0.34
N LEU A 532 -5.91 18.81 -0.53
CA LEU A 532 -6.56 18.93 -1.85
C LEU A 532 -6.28 20.28 -2.49
N GLU A 533 -6.39 21.36 -1.72
CA GLU A 533 -6.12 22.70 -2.21
C GLU A 533 -4.66 22.91 -2.58
N ARG A 534 -3.74 22.40 -1.76
CA ARG A 534 -2.31 22.42 -2.08
C ARG A 534 -1.99 21.60 -3.33
N ALA A 535 -2.57 20.41 -3.48
CA ALA A 535 -2.42 19.59 -4.69
C ALA A 535 -2.94 20.32 -5.94
N ALA A 536 -4.07 21.04 -5.82
CA ALA A 536 -4.62 21.86 -6.89
C ALA A 536 -3.70 23.04 -7.25
N ALA A 537 -3.06 23.68 -6.26
CA ALA A 537 -2.08 24.75 -6.47
C ALA A 537 -0.78 24.25 -7.13
N GLU A 538 -0.35 23.02 -6.84
CA GLU A 538 0.71 22.30 -7.56
C GLU A 538 0.26 21.85 -8.96
N GLY A 539 -1.00 22.10 -9.33
CA GLY A 539 -1.55 21.85 -10.64
C GLY A 539 -2.02 20.42 -10.85
N VAL A 540 -2.26 19.63 -9.80
CA VAL A 540 -2.78 18.26 -9.85
C VAL A 540 -4.28 18.25 -9.57
N SER A 541 -5.07 17.70 -10.50
CA SER A 541 -6.53 17.58 -10.37
C SER A 541 -7.01 16.27 -10.98
N THR A 542 -8.22 15.84 -10.60
CA THR A 542 -8.90 14.68 -11.20
C THR A 542 -9.02 14.79 -12.72
N ASP A 543 -9.20 16.01 -13.23
CA ASP A 543 -9.41 16.28 -14.66
C ASP A 543 -8.10 16.24 -15.47
N LYS A 544 -6.96 16.54 -14.82
CA LYS A 544 -5.63 16.36 -15.44
C LYS A 544 -5.13 14.93 -15.37
N LEU A 545 -5.59 14.16 -14.39
CA LEU A 545 -5.23 12.76 -14.21
C LEU A 545 -6.07 11.80 -15.07
N GLY A 546 -7.07 12.27 -15.81
CA GLY A 546 -7.79 11.46 -16.82
C GLY A 546 -8.72 12.30 -17.70
N ALA A 547 -8.83 11.94 -18.99
CA ALA A 547 -9.83 12.52 -19.87
C ALA A 547 -11.23 12.07 -19.41
N VAL A 548 -12.13 13.04 -19.17
CA VAL A 548 -13.54 12.78 -18.84
C VAL A 548 -14.13 11.88 -19.94
N ASN A 549 -14.64 10.70 -19.58
CA ASN A 549 -15.43 9.90 -20.51
C ASN A 549 -16.63 10.71 -20.97
N SER A 550 -16.78 10.83 -22.29
CA SER A 550 -17.93 11.42 -22.97
C SER A 550 -19.21 10.73 -22.51
N GLY A 551 -20.01 11.45 -21.70
CA GLY A 551 -21.38 11.05 -21.37
C GLY A 551 -21.90 11.53 -20.01
N ASP A 552 -21.12 11.38 -18.92
CA ASP A 552 -21.70 11.40 -17.56
C ASP A 552 -20.97 12.29 -16.52
N GLY A 553 -19.88 12.96 -16.91
CA GLY A 553 -19.20 13.96 -16.06
C GLY A 553 -18.57 13.45 -14.76
N LYS A 554 -18.49 12.13 -14.53
CA LYS A 554 -17.87 11.51 -13.35
C LYS A 554 -16.49 10.94 -13.67
N ALA A 555 -15.50 11.26 -12.84
CA ALA A 555 -14.13 10.75 -12.96
C ALA A 555 -14.07 9.23 -12.75
N ASP A 556 -13.15 8.58 -13.45
CA ASP A 556 -12.93 7.14 -13.35
C ASP A 556 -12.49 6.72 -11.92
N PRO A 557 -13.01 5.61 -11.35
CA PRO A 557 -12.62 5.15 -10.01
C PRO A 557 -11.12 4.95 -9.81
N SER A 558 -10.36 4.56 -10.84
CA SER A 558 -8.91 4.41 -10.76
C SER A 558 -8.19 5.76 -10.63
N VAL A 559 -8.67 6.78 -11.35
CA VAL A 559 -8.16 8.16 -11.28
C VAL A 559 -8.44 8.75 -9.89
N LEU A 560 -9.62 8.49 -9.33
CA LEU A 560 -9.98 8.92 -7.98
C LEU A 560 -9.11 8.25 -6.91
N ALA A 561 -8.83 6.96 -7.02
CA ALA A 561 -7.97 6.25 -6.07
C ALA A 561 -6.53 6.79 -6.09
N VAL A 562 -6.01 7.09 -7.28
CA VAL A 562 -4.65 7.61 -7.46
C VAL A 562 -4.55 9.05 -6.97
N PHE A 563 -5.57 9.86 -7.21
CA PHE A 563 -5.66 11.20 -6.66
C PHE A 563 -5.71 11.18 -5.11
N GLN A 564 -6.48 10.29 -4.51
CA GLN A 564 -6.49 10.10 -3.05
C GLN A 564 -5.11 9.69 -2.51
N ASP A 565 -4.43 8.78 -3.19
CA ASP A 565 -3.08 8.35 -2.81
C ASP A 565 -2.06 9.49 -2.93
N TYR A 566 -2.17 10.34 -3.96
CA TYR A 566 -1.32 11.51 -4.15
C TYR A 566 -1.47 12.49 -2.99
N VAL A 567 -2.72 12.84 -2.65
CA VAL A 567 -3.05 13.77 -1.56
C VAL A 567 -2.50 13.30 -0.22
N LYS A 568 -2.58 11.99 0.07
CA LYS A 568 -2.05 11.41 1.31
C LYS A 568 -0.53 11.36 1.38
N LEU A 569 0.14 11.15 0.25
CA LEU A 569 1.61 11.04 0.21
C LEU A 569 2.32 12.39 0.21
N MET A 570 1.67 13.44 -0.29
CA MET A 570 2.24 14.78 -0.42
C MET A 570 2.81 15.34 0.90
N PRO A 571 2.10 15.31 2.04
CA PRO A 571 2.65 15.75 3.32
C PRO A 571 3.86 14.90 3.76
N LEU A 572 3.80 13.58 3.56
CA LEU A 572 4.87 12.65 3.94
C LEU A 572 6.15 12.90 3.14
N VAL A 573 6.04 13.21 1.84
CA VAL A 573 7.18 13.56 0.98
C VAL A 573 7.79 14.89 1.41
N ALA A 574 6.96 15.88 1.77
CA ALA A 574 7.44 17.15 2.30
C ALA A 574 8.24 16.96 3.60
N GLU A 575 7.76 16.10 4.50
CA GLU A 575 8.47 15.74 5.73
C GLU A 575 9.79 15.00 5.44
N ALA A 576 9.79 14.01 4.56
CA ALA A 576 10.99 13.27 4.22
C ALA A 576 12.08 14.16 3.60
N ASN A 577 11.70 15.12 2.74
CA ASN A 577 12.61 16.12 2.21
C ASN A 577 13.20 17.02 3.30
N GLN A 578 12.38 17.43 4.25
CA GLN A 578 12.84 18.27 5.35
C GLN A 578 13.79 17.50 6.30
N MET A 579 13.53 16.22 6.58
CA MET A 579 14.46 15.37 7.33
C MET A 579 15.79 15.20 6.59
N SER A 580 15.74 14.99 5.28
CA SER A 580 16.93 14.90 4.42
C SER A 580 17.77 16.18 4.46
N GLU A 581 17.13 17.35 4.47
CA GLU A 581 17.79 18.66 4.57
C GLU A 581 18.47 18.85 5.94
N GLU A 582 17.75 18.59 7.04
CA GLU A 582 18.27 18.78 8.40
C GLU A 582 19.38 17.78 8.76
N LEU A 583 19.24 16.52 8.32
CA LEU A 583 20.27 15.47 8.47
C LEU A 583 21.40 15.58 7.43
N LYS A 584 21.33 16.55 6.50
CA LYS A 584 22.31 16.74 5.42
C LYS A 584 22.55 15.49 4.56
N LYS A 585 21.49 14.72 4.30
CA LYS A 585 21.53 13.50 3.47
C LYS A 585 21.54 13.79 1.98
N GLY A 586 21.06 14.97 1.57
CA GLY A 586 21.18 15.45 0.18
C GLY A 586 20.22 14.79 -0.81
N LEU A 587 19.15 14.12 -0.33
CA LEU A 587 18.07 13.61 -1.17
C LEU A 587 16.95 14.63 -1.33
N ASN A 588 16.38 14.69 -2.54
CA ASN A 588 15.13 15.37 -2.88
C ASN A 588 14.12 14.35 -3.41
N MET A 589 12.88 14.41 -2.94
CA MET A 589 11.81 13.46 -3.22
C MET A 589 10.62 14.20 -3.84
N GLU A 590 10.09 13.66 -4.92
CA GLU A 590 9.01 14.25 -5.72
C GLU A 590 7.97 13.20 -6.06
N LEU A 591 6.68 13.54 -5.92
CA LEU A 591 5.60 12.65 -6.32
C LEU A 591 5.45 12.63 -7.84
N LYS A 592 5.26 11.44 -8.40
CA LYS A 592 5.01 11.20 -9.82
C LYS A 592 3.87 10.22 -10.00
N VAL A 593 2.97 10.51 -10.94
CA VAL A 593 1.91 9.56 -11.31
C VAL A 593 2.37 8.78 -12.52
N LYS A 594 2.52 7.47 -12.36
CA LYS A 594 2.89 6.54 -13.42
C LYS A 594 1.62 5.91 -13.99
N ASN A 595 1.43 6.00 -15.30
CA ASN A 595 0.42 5.20 -15.99
C ASN A 595 0.94 3.74 -16.09
N LEU A 596 0.28 2.82 -15.39
CA LEU A 596 0.47 1.37 -15.47
C LEU A 596 -0.37 0.84 -16.63
N ALA A 597 0.04 1.16 -17.85
CA ALA A 597 -0.38 0.41 -19.02
C ALA A 597 0.82 0.29 -19.96
N SER A 598 1.39 -0.92 -19.99
CA SER A 598 1.66 -1.54 -21.28
C SER A 598 0.32 -1.52 -22.00
N SER A 599 0.19 -0.61 -22.96
CA SER A 599 -1.03 -0.28 -23.66
C SER A 599 -1.79 -1.53 -24.10
N ASP A 600 -3.06 -1.62 -23.70
CA ASP A 600 -4.00 -2.39 -24.50
C ASP A 600 -4.02 -1.77 -25.91
N SER A 601 -4.34 -2.57 -26.91
CA SER A 601 -4.36 -2.19 -28.34
C SER A 601 -5.35 -1.07 -28.69
N ARG A 602 -5.94 -0.39 -27.70
CA ARG A 602 -6.96 0.65 -27.86
C ARG A 602 -6.65 1.95 -27.11
N GLY A 603 -5.51 2.04 -26.41
CA GLY A 603 -5.08 3.28 -25.76
C GLY A 603 -5.90 3.65 -24.51
N CYS A 604 -6.51 2.66 -23.84
CA CYS A 604 -7.19 2.90 -22.57
C CYS A 604 -6.21 2.72 -21.40
N ASP A 605 -5.78 3.83 -20.80
CA ASP A 605 -5.04 3.87 -19.53
C ASP A 605 -5.91 3.30 -18.40
N LEU A 606 -5.79 2.01 -18.09
CA LEU A 606 -6.68 1.36 -17.11
C LEU A 606 -6.12 1.31 -15.67
N GLN A 607 -4.84 1.59 -15.44
CA GLN A 607 -4.30 1.71 -14.09
C GLN A 607 -3.27 2.83 -14.01
N LYS A 608 -3.37 3.69 -12.99
CA LYS A 608 -2.34 4.66 -12.63
C LYS A 608 -1.84 4.33 -11.22
N GLU A 609 -0.59 4.65 -10.92
CA GLU A 609 0.00 4.48 -9.59
C GLU A 609 0.83 5.69 -9.22
N VAL A 610 0.81 6.06 -7.94
CA VAL A 610 1.68 7.10 -7.40
C VAL A 610 3.03 6.49 -7.02
N THR A 611 4.09 7.11 -7.52
CA THR A 611 5.49 6.76 -7.25
C THR A 611 6.21 7.99 -6.71
N VAL A 612 7.36 7.76 -6.07
CA VAL A 612 8.22 8.82 -5.53
C VAL A 612 9.54 8.80 -6.29
N LYS A 613 9.80 9.84 -7.08
CA LYS A 613 11.11 10.08 -7.70
C LYS A 613 12.04 10.66 -6.63
N VAL A 614 13.14 9.98 -6.37
CA VAL A 614 14.17 10.41 -5.42
C VAL A 614 15.41 10.79 -6.19
N THR A 615 15.97 11.96 -5.95
CA THR A 615 17.15 12.48 -6.63
C THR A 615 18.18 12.92 -5.60
N HIS A 616 19.41 12.43 -5.72
CA HIS A 616 20.51 12.90 -4.90
C HIS A 616 21.09 14.20 -5.48
N GLN A 617 21.10 15.28 -4.71
CA GLN A 617 21.48 16.62 -5.19
C GLN A 617 22.94 16.73 -5.66
N ARG A 618 23.87 16.04 -4.97
CA ARG A 618 25.30 16.05 -5.31
C ARG A 618 25.72 15.05 -6.39
N THR A 619 25.24 13.80 -6.33
CA THR A 619 25.64 12.75 -7.27
C THR A 619 24.73 12.66 -8.49
N HIS A 620 23.64 13.41 -8.52
CA HIS A 620 22.61 13.37 -9.57
C HIS A 620 21.99 11.98 -9.82
N GLN A 621 22.19 11.03 -8.90
CA GLN A 621 21.58 9.70 -8.95
C GLN A 621 20.07 9.79 -8.72
N VAL A 622 19.30 8.98 -9.44
CA VAL A 622 17.84 8.96 -9.37
C VAL A 622 17.34 7.56 -9.00
N TRP A 623 16.31 7.49 -8.18
CA TRP A 623 15.55 6.28 -7.86
C TRP A 623 14.07 6.52 -8.02
N ILE A 624 13.32 5.48 -8.36
CA ILE A 624 11.86 5.49 -8.39
C ILE A 624 11.35 4.52 -7.33
N TRP A 625 10.81 5.06 -6.24
CA TRP A 625 10.24 4.25 -5.16
C TRP A 625 8.73 4.08 -5.36
N SER A 626 8.24 2.85 -5.15
CA SER A 626 6.81 2.63 -5.01
C SER A 626 6.30 3.27 -3.72
N LYS A 627 4.99 3.56 -3.68
CA LYS A 627 4.30 4.03 -2.46
C LYS A 627 4.70 3.24 -1.21
N ALA A 628 4.70 1.90 -1.30
CA ALA A 628 5.03 1.02 -0.18
C ALA A 628 6.50 1.14 0.26
N LYS A 629 7.44 1.20 -0.70
CA LYS A 629 8.87 1.37 -0.42
C LYS A 629 9.13 2.71 0.27
N PHE A 630 8.52 3.78 -0.23
CA PHE A 630 8.63 5.11 0.37
C PHE A 630 8.07 5.16 1.80
N ILE A 631 6.86 4.65 2.05
CA ILE A 631 6.25 4.68 3.40
C ILE A 631 7.14 3.96 4.43
N ASN A 632 7.67 2.78 4.07
CA ASN A 632 8.56 2.03 4.95
C ASN A 632 9.87 2.80 5.23
N ARG A 633 10.46 3.40 4.19
CA ARG A 633 11.67 4.23 4.35
C ARG A 633 11.38 5.48 5.18
N LYS A 634 10.24 6.16 4.98
CA LYS A 634 9.84 7.35 5.74
C LYS A 634 9.79 7.06 7.24
N PHE A 635 9.22 5.92 7.64
CA PHE A 635 9.20 5.50 9.04
C PHE A 635 10.62 5.35 9.62
N LEU A 636 11.53 4.73 8.87
CA LEU A 636 12.93 4.59 9.30
C LEU A 636 13.67 5.95 9.32
N MET A 637 13.34 6.86 8.40
CA MET A 637 13.86 8.24 8.41
C MET A 637 13.43 8.98 9.66
N GLU A 638 12.17 8.81 10.10
CA GLU A 638 11.66 9.40 11.34
C GLU A 638 12.39 8.87 12.56
N GLU A 639 12.62 7.55 12.64
CA GLU A 639 13.38 6.95 13.74
C GLU A 639 14.81 7.52 13.80
N LEU A 640 15.49 7.62 12.65
CA LEU A 640 16.83 8.21 12.57
C LEU A 640 16.83 9.70 12.95
N TYR A 641 15.81 10.43 12.54
CA TYR A 641 15.66 11.85 12.87
C TYR A 641 15.37 12.09 14.35
N GLN A 642 14.60 11.22 15.01
CA GLN A 642 14.39 11.31 16.47
C GLN A 642 15.70 11.13 17.24
N ARG A 643 16.52 10.14 16.87
CA ARG A 643 17.85 9.95 17.49
C ARG A 643 18.74 11.18 17.33
N PHE A 644 18.69 11.81 16.16
CA PHE A 644 19.39 13.08 15.90
C PHE A 644 18.90 14.21 16.83
N LEU A 645 17.58 14.32 17.07
CA LEU A 645 17.02 15.31 18.01
C LEU A 645 17.43 15.02 19.46
N ASP A 646 17.55 13.75 19.84
CA ASP A 646 18.01 13.33 21.17
C ASP A 646 19.52 13.51 21.38
N GLY A 647 20.25 13.96 20.35
CA GLY A 647 21.68 14.23 20.39
C GLY A 647 22.57 13.00 20.18
N GLU A 648 21.99 11.88 19.71
CA GLU A 648 22.74 10.69 19.32
C GLU A 648 23.42 10.86 17.95
N ASP A 649 24.40 10.01 17.65
CA ASP A 649 25.03 10.00 16.33
C ASP A 649 24.03 9.52 15.26
N SER A 650 23.81 10.37 14.27
CA SER A 650 22.93 10.11 13.13
C SER A 650 23.62 9.31 12.01
N GLN A 651 24.89 8.97 12.17
CA GLN A 651 25.60 8.09 11.26
C GLN A 651 25.26 6.63 11.51
N VAL A 652 24.80 5.97 10.46
CA VAL A 652 24.47 4.55 10.44
C VAL A 652 25.24 3.90 9.30
N ALA A 653 25.43 2.57 9.39
CA ALA A 653 26.00 1.80 8.29
C ALA A 653 25.17 2.02 7.01
N GLN A 654 25.81 1.93 5.85
CA GLN A 654 25.18 2.23 4.57
C GLN A 654 23.95 1.36 4.31
N GLU A 655 24.00 0.08 4.66
CA GLU A 655 22.86 -0.85 4.56
C GLU A 655 21.67 -0.53 5.50
N ASP A 656 21.92 0.19 6.59
CA ASP A 656 20.93 0.57 7.59
C ASP A 656 20.43 2.03 7.37
N ASP A 657 21.01 2.77 6.41
CA ASP A 657 20.63 4.15 6.13
C ASP A 657 19.32 4.20 5.32
N PRO A 658 18.22 4.74 5.87
CA PRO A 658 16.96 4.82 5.16
C PRO A 658 16.98 5.81 3.99
N PHE A 659 18.01 6.68 3.90
CA PHE A 659 18.27 7.58 2.78
C PHE A 659 19.20 6.96 1.71
N TRP A 660 19.60 5.70 1.86
CA TRP A 660 20.44 5.03 0.86
C TRP A 660 19.72 3.86 0.17
N ASP A 661 19.91 3.73 -1.14
CA ASP A 661 19.35 2.67 -1.97
C ASP A 661 20.38 2.30 -3.05
N PRO A 662 20.54 1.01 -3.40
CA PRO A 662 21.43 0.61 -4.49
C PRO A 662 21.02 1.29 -5.79
N VAL A 663 22.03 1.58 -6.62
CA VAL A 663 21.84 2.26 -7.89
C VAL A 663 21.29 1.26 -8.93
N GLU A 664 20.14 1.60 -9.49
CA GLU A 664 19.42 0.77 -10.47
C GLU A 664 19.17 1.58 -11.76
N VAL A 665 18.78 0.87 -12.83
CA VAL A 665 18.34 1.51 -14.08
C VAL A 665 16.95 2.13 -13.89
N VAL A 666 16.70 3.27 -14.55
CA VAL A 666 15.45 4.03 -14.40
C VAL A 666 14.65 3.94 -15.69
N HIS A 667 13.38 3.56 -15.63
CA HIS A 667 12.48 3.63 -16.80
C HIS A 667 12.14 5.10 -17.10
N LEU A 668 12.49 5.57 -18.30
CA LEU A 668 12.35 6.97 -18.70
C LEU A 668 11.08 7.21 -19.52
N GLY A 669 10.69 6.25 -20.35
CA GLY A 669 9.49 6.36 -21.18
C GLY A 669 9.34 5.21 -22.18
N SER A 670 8.20 5.19 -22.87
CA SER A 670 7.86 4.15 -23.83
C SER A 670 7.40 4.74 -25.16
N ALA A 671 7.84 4.14 -26.27
CA ALA A 671 7.44 4.47 -27.64
C ALA A 671 6.58 3.31 -28.20
N HIS A 672 5.48 3.66 -28.87
CA HIS A 672 4.50 2.70 -29.37
C HIS A 672 4.47 2.71 -30.89
N ILE A 673 4.85 1.59 -31.52
CA ILE A 673 5.03 1.49 -32.97
C ILE A 673 4.07 0.46 -33.56
N TRP A 674 3.10 0.89 -34.37
CA TRP A 674 2.07 0.01 -34.92
C TRP A 674 2.61 -0.95 -35.97
N LEU A 675 2.37 -2.25 -35.79
CA LEU A 675 2.92 -3.30 -36.65
C LEU A 675 2.06 -3.62 -37.87
N GLN A 676 0.94 -2.91 -38.08
CA GLN A 676 -0.04 -3.24 -39.11
C GLN A 676 0.58 -3.30 -40.51
N SER A 677 1.49 -2.38 -40.84
CA SER A 677 2.20 -2.36 -42.13
C SER A 677 2.94 -3.67 -42.42
N LEU A 678 3.47 -4.31 -41.37
CA LEU A 678 4.20 -5.57 -41.49
C LEU A 678 3.29 -6.75 -41.87
N ALA A 679 2.01 -6.74 -41.44
CA ALA A 679 1.02 -7.75 -41.81
C ALA A 679 0.73 -7.79 -43.32
N TYR A 680 0.99 -6.70 -44.04
CA TYR A 680 0.86 -6.60 -45.49
C TYR A 680 2.20 -6.72 -46.23
N CYS A 681 3.26 -7.14 -45.53
CA CYS A 681 4.64 -7.16 -46.03
C CYS A 681 5.09 -5.79 -46.59
N MET A 682 4.73 -4.71 -45.91
CA MET A 682 5.22 -3.36 -46.25
C MET A 682 6.34 -2.93 -45.31
N LYS A 683 7.40 -2.34 -45.87
CA LYS A 683 8.40 -1.63 -45.06
C LYS A 683 7.83 -0.30 -44.56
N PHE A 684 8.22 0.11 -43.37
CA PHE A 684 7.90 1.44 -42.86
C PHE A 684 9.03 1.99 -41.99
N GLU A 685 9.14 3.32 -42.00
CA GLU A 685 10.16 4.11 -41.32
C GLU A 685 9.43 5.21 -40.55
N GLU A 686 9.69 5.32 -39.25
CA GLU A 686 8.92 6.20 -38.37
C GLU A 686 9.82 6.92 -37.36
N GLN A 687 9.43 8.14 -37.01
CA GLN A 687 9.96 8.88 -35.86
C GLN A 687 8.89 8.90 -34.78
N VAL A 688 9.17 8.28 -33.64
CA VAL A 688 8.20 8.06 -32.56
C VAL A 688 8.73 8.64 -31.26
N GLU A 689 7.89 9.36 -30.54
CA GLU A 689 8.23 9.96 -29.24
C GLU A 689 8.23 8.88 -28.14
N PHE A 690 9.26 8.88 -27.30
CA PHE A 690 9.21 8.23 -26.00
C PHE A 690 8.43 9.14 -25.06
N LEU A 691 7.30 8.65 -24.56
CA LEU A 691 6.48 9.38 -23.59
C LEU A 691 6.86 8.92 -22.18
N ASN A 692 7.15 9.88 -21.30
CA ASN A 692 7.41 9.61 -19.89
C ASN A 692 6.10 9.42 -19.10
N CYS A 693 6.22 9.21 -17.78
CA CYS A 693 5.07 9.02 -16.90
C CYS A 693 4.08 10.20 -16.86
N ASP A 694 4.54 11.41 -17.15
CA ASP A 694 3.71 12.62 -17.22
C ASP A 694 3.06 12.79 -18.61
N GLY A 695 3.26 11.85 -19.53
CA GLY A 695 2.79 11.93 -20.92
C GLY A 695 3.54 12.96 -21.77
N LEU A 696 4.71 13.41 -21.31
CA LEU A 696 5.56 14.37 -21.99
C LEU A 696 6.65 13.63 -22.78
N GLU A 697 7.05 14.22 -23.91
CA GLU A 697 8.17 13.73 -24.71
C GLU A 697 9.47 13.73 -23.90
N GLU A 698 10.13 12.59 -23.83
CA GLU A 698 11.44 12.39 -23.19
C GLU A 698 12.59 12.35 -24.22
N ALA A 699 12.32 11.70 -25.36
CA ALA A 699 13.22 11.57 -26.50
C ALA A 699 12.44 11.17 -27.76
N VAL A 700 13.08 11.21 -28.93
CA VAL A 700 12.49 10.74 -30.20
C VAL A 700 13.31 9.58 -30.76
N LEU A 701 12.65 8.44 -30.96
CA LEU A 701 13.20 7.24 -31.58
C LEU A 701 13.04 7.30 -33.10
N HIS A 702 14.11 7.00 -33.84
CA HIS A 702 14.02 6.69 -35.27
C HIS A 702 14.15 5.18 -35.48
N ILE A 703 13.11 4.55 -36.03
CA ILE A 703 13.00 3.10 -36.18
C ILE A 703 12.57 2.70 -37.59
N HIS A 704 13.20 1.65 -38.12
CA HIS A 704 12.87 1.05 -39.41
C HIS A 704 12.44 -0.40 -39.23
N ILE A 705 11.28 -0.76 -39.76
CA ILE A 705 10.78 -2.13 -39.76
C ILE A 705 10.51 -2.55 -41.21
N LYS A 706 11.15 -3.64 -41.65
CA LYS A 706 11.00 -4.11 -43.03
C LYS A 706 10.93 -5.64 -43.14
N PRO A 707 10.09 -6.18 -44.03
CA PRO A 707 10.14 -7.59 -44.39
C PRO A 707 11.42 -7.88 -45.18
N CYS A 708 11.95 -9.10 -45.03
CA CYS A 708 13.18 -9.53 -45.69
C CYS A 708 13.08 -10.96 -46.23
N SER A 709 14.08 -11.36 -47.01
CA SER A 709 14.33 -12.74 -47.38
C SER A 709 14.98 -13.50 -46.20
N PRO A 710 15.04 -14.84 -46.26
CA PRO A 710 15.86 -15.66 -45.36
C PRO A 710 17.35 -15.28 -45.35
N THR A 711 17.84 -14.58 -46.38
CA THR A 711 19.21 -14.06 -46.48
C THR A 711 19.34 -12.61 -46.02
N GLY A 712 18.27 -12.01 -45.49
CA GLY A 712 18.26 -10.64 -44.98
C GLY A 712 18.11 -9.53 -46.03
N GLN A 713 17.91 -9.88 -47.31
CA GLN A 713 17.69 -8.90 -48.38
C GLN A 713 16.28 -8.29 -48.26
N ALA A 714 16.15 -6.99 -48.49
CA ALA A 714 14.86 -6.32 -48.45
C ALA A 714 13.92 -6.87 -49.54
N ARG A 715 12.69 -7.22 -49.18
CA ARG A 715 11.67 -7.62 -50.15
C ARG A 715 11.20 -6.43 -50.99
N GLY A 716 10.90 -6.71 -52.26
CA GLY A 716 10.54 -5.70 -53.26
C GLY A 716 9.07 -5.33 -53.22
N GLU A 717 8.65 -4.42 -54.11
CA GLU A 717 7.26 -3.98 -54.21
C GLU A 717 6.28 -5.09 -54.66
N GLU A 718 6.82 -6.18 -55.22
CA GLU A 718 6.07 -7.33 -55.73
C GLU A 718 5.71 -8.36 -54.65
N ASP A 719 6.33 -8.25 -53.46
CA ASP A 719 6.13 -9.16 -52.32
C ASP A 719 5.02 -8.67 -51.35
N VAL A 720 4.38 -7.54 -51.65
CA VAL A 720 3.30 -6.96 -50.85
C VAL A 720 2.03 -7.79 -51.01
N VAL A 721 1.38 -8.09 -49.89
CA VAL A 721 0.17 -8.93 -49.85
C VAL A 721 -1.09 -8.06 -49.72
N THR A 722 -2.17 -8.45 -50.39
CA THR A 722 -3.47 -7.75 -50.35
C THR A 722 -4.34 -8.13 -49.15
N ASP A 723 -4.38 -9.42 -48.78
CA ASP A 723 -5.05 -9.92 -47.58
C ASP A 723 -4.02 -10.63 -46.68
N PRO A 724 -3.75 -10.15 -45.45
CA PRO A 724 -2.79 -10.79 -44.55
C PRO A 724 -3.05 -12.28 -44.30
N VAL A 725 -4.28 -12.76 -44.49
CA VAL A 725 -4.62 -14.19 -44.45
C VAL A 725 -3.83 -15.02 -45.48
N ASP A 726 -3.39 -14.42 -46.59
CA ASP A 726 -2.56 -15.11 -47.59
C ASP A 726 -1.18 -15.51 -47.05
N LEU A 727 -0.76 -14.94 -45.91
CA LEU A 727 0.47 -15.31 -45.21
C LEU A 727 0.29 -16.51 -44.26
N LEU A 728 -0.95 -16.92 -44.00
CA LEU A 728 -1.25 -18.02 -43.05
C LEU A 728 -0.52 -19.30 -43.44
N GLY A 729 0.24 -19.87 -42.50
CA GLY A 729 1.04 -21.07 -42.69
C GLY A 729 2.30 -20.88 -43.55
N LYS A 730 2.63 -19.65 -43.99
CA LYS A 730 3.85 -19.37 -44.76
C LYS A 730 4.97 -18.87 -43.83
N ARG A 731 6.21 -19.03 -44.30
CA ARG A 731 7.39 -18.44 -43.67
C ARG A 731 7.43 -16.93 -43.91
N MET A 732 7.64 -16.18 -42.85
CA MET A 732 7.78 -14.73 -42.86
C MET A 732 9.05 -14.32 -42.11
N ASP A 733 9.89 -13.54 -42.78
CA ASP A 733 11.13 -12.99 -42.22
C ASP A 733 11.04 -11.46 -42.25
N PHE A 734 11.50 -10.81 -41.19
CA PHE A 734 11.52 -9.36 -41.09
C PHE A 734 12.64 -8.88 -40.16
N GLN A 735 12.99 -7.62 -40.27
CA GLN A 735 13.99 -6.98 -39.41
C GLN A 735 13.47 -5.71 -38.76
N ILE A 736 13.89 -5.50 -37.53
CA ILE A 736 13.69 -4.28 -36.77
C ILE A 736 15.06 -3.62 -36.62
N ARG A 737 15.19 -2.36 -37.06
CA ARG A 737 16.40 -1.56 -36.92
C ARG A 737 16.10 -0.32 -36.08
N LEU A 738 16.76 -0.22 -34.93
CA LEU A 738 16.77 0.98 -34.11
C LEU A 738 17.93 1.85 -34.59
N VAL A 739 17.64 2.99 -35.20
CA VAL A 739 18.65 3.81 -35.89
C VAL A 739 19.33 4.74 -34.89
N GLN A 740 18.57 5.62 -34.26
CA GLN A 740 19.07 6.63 -33.33
C GLN A 740 17.99 7.09 -32.36
N CYS A 741 18.43 7.64 -31.23
CA CYS A 741 17.58 8.41 -30.31
C CYS A 741 17.99 9.88 -30.38
N LEU A 742 17.02 10.79 -30.45
CA LEU A 742 17.27 12.23 -30.52
C LEU A 742 16.67 12.92 -29.29
N GLY A 743 17.38 13.94 -28.81
CA GLY A 743 16.84 14.90 -27.86
C GLY A 743 16.71 14.42 -26.41
N THR A 744 17.23 13.25 -26.07
CA THR A 744 17.12 12.58 -24.76
C THR A 744 17.35 13.52 -23.57
N LYS A 745 16.28 13.89 -22.85
CA LYS A 745 16.37 14.84 -21.71
C LYS A 745 17.22 14.29 -20.58
N TRP A 746 17.04 13.02 -20.21
CA TRP A 746 17.86 12.30 -19.24
C TRP A 746 19.39 12.53 -19.39
N LEU A 747 19.88 12.54 -20.63
CA LEU A 747 21.30 12.72 -20.96
C LEU A 747 21.73 14.19 -21.03
N LYS A 748 20.79 15.13 -21.16
CA LYS A 748 21.06 16.57 -21.10
C LYS A 748 21.21 17.05 -19.65
N GLU A 749 20.51 16.40 -18.73
CA GLU A 749 20.56 16.72 -17.30
C GLU A 749 21.90 16.38 -16.66
N ASP A 750 22.57 15.33 -17.12
CA ASP A 750 23.88 14.89 -16.62
C ASP A 750 24.64 14.13 -17.71
N ALA A 751 25.87 14.59 -17.99
CA ALA A 751 26.74 14.09 -19.04
C ALA A 751 27.32 12.70 -18.75
N GLU A 752 27.31 12.25 -17.50
CA GLU A 752 27.83 10.94 -17.10
C GLU A 752 26.80 9.81 -17.21
N ARG A 753 25.56 10.13 -17.59
CA ARG A 753 24.47 9.17 -17.76
C ARG A 753 24.54 8.42 -19.08
N GLY A 754 23.81 7.31 -19.14
CA GLY A 754 23.65 6.49 -20.33
C GLY A 754 22.20 6.09 -20.58
N VAL A 755 21.97 5.37 -21.68
CA VAL A 755 20.67 4.80 -22.02
C VAL A 755 20.80 3.41 -22.64
N GLN A 756 19.74 2.62 -22.46
CA GLN A 756 19.48 1.37 -23.18
C GLN A 756 18.03 1.34 -23.64
N MET A 757 17.76 0.63 -24.74
CA MET A 757 16.39 0.41 -25.21
C MET A 757 16.03 -1.06 -25.07
N GLY A 758 14.83 -1.33 -24.57
CA GLY A 758 14.28 -2.67 -24.43
C GLY A 758 13.03 -2.85 -25.27
N TYR A 759 12.88 -3.96 -25.98
CA TYR A 759 11.62 -4.28 -26.68
C TYR A 759 11.36 -5.77 -26.75
N ARG A 760 10.09 -6.14 -26.92
CA ARG A 760 9.63 -7.52 -27.06
C ARG A 760 8.60 -7.58 -28.17
N ILE A 761 8.71 -8.56 -29.05
CA ILE A 761 7.76 -8.77 -30.14
C ILE A 761 7.07 -10.13 -30.00
N TYR A 762 5.73 -10.11 -30.08
CA TYR A 762 4.89 -11.29 -30.01
C TYR A 762 5.24 -12.18 -28.79
N ASP A 763 5.40 -13.49 -28.97
CA ASP A 763 5.57 -14.49 -27.90
C ASP A 763 7.03 -14.69 -27.44
N LEU A 764 7.91 -13.72 -27.67
CA LEU A 764 9.29 -13.79 -27.16
C LEU A 764 9.31 -13.89 -25.62
N PRO A 765 10.05 -14.86 -25.04
CA PRO A 765 10.04 -15.06 -23.58
C PRO A 765 10.73 -13.94 -22.82
N ASN A 766 11.78 -13.36 -23.43
CA ASN A 766 12.64 -12.36 -22.83
C ASN A 766 12.62 -11.06 -23.64
N THR A 767 12.81 -9.93 -22.95
CA THR A 767 12.99 -8.62 -23.59
C THR A 767 14.38 -8.53 -24.20
N LEU A 768 14.46 -8.00 -25.42
CA LEU A 768 15.73 -7.71 -26.09
C LEU A 768 16.19 -6.32 -25.70
N TYR A 769 17.44 -6.20 -25.25
CA TYR A 769 18.05 -4.93 -24.92
C TYR A 769 19.16 -4.57 -25.91
N THR A 770 19.26 -3.28 -26.23
CA THR A 770 20.39 -2.75 -26.99
C THR A 770 21.65 -2.71 -26.14
N LYS A 771 22.80 -2.56 -26.79
CA LYS A 771 24.02 -2.15 -26.11
C LYS A 771 23.80 -0.80 -25.40
N PRO A 772 24.44 -0.61 -24.23
CA PRO A 772 24.37 0.65 -23.52
C PRO A 772 25.14 1.73 -24.26
N VAL A 773 24.56 2.93 -24.32
CA VAL A 773 25.23 4.11 -24.87
C VAL A 773 25.33 5.17 -23.79
N TRP A 774 26.56 5.60 -23.49
CA TRP A 774 26.88 6.53 -22.42
C TRP A 774 27.34 7.88 -23.00
N LYS A 775 27.10 8.98 -22.27
CA LYS A 775 27.68 10.31 -22.50
C LYS A 775 27.39 10.98 -23.85
N ILE A 776 26.39 10.52 -24.59
CA ILE A 776 26.02 11.05 -25.91
C ILE A 776 24.52 11.35 -25.94
N VAL A 777 24.14 12.63 -25.97
CA VAL A 777 22.72 13.09 -25.92
C VAL A 777 21.85 12.54 -27.07
N ASN A 778 22.44 12.40 -28.26
CA ASN A 778 21.79 11.87 -29.47
C ASN A 778 22.44 10.54 -29.88
N PRO A 779 22.22 9.45 -29.13
CA PRO A 779 22.94 8.20 -29.35
C PRO A 779 22.57 7.58 -30.71
N GLN A 780 23.62 7.23 -31.47
CA GLN A 780 23.50 6.39 -32.67
C GLN A 780 23.49 4.94 -32.22
N ILE A 781 22.34 4.29 -32.33
CA ILE A 781 22.15 2.91 -31.87
C ILE A 781 22.59 1.94 -32.96
N ASP A 782 22.10 2.16 -34.18
CA ASP A 782 22.29 1.34 -35.38
C ASP A 782 22.24 -0.18 -35.16
N GLU A 783 21.31 -0.65 -34.32
CA GLU A 783 21.14 -2.07 -34.05
C GLU A 783 20.03 -2.66 -34.91
N THR A 784 20.36 -3.74 -35.65
CA THR A 784 19.41 -4.51 -36.45
C THR A 784 19.24 -5.91 -35.89
N VAL A 785 17.99 -6.33 -35.71
CA VAL A 785 17.63 -7.68 -35.30
C VAL A 785 16.68 -8.29 -36.30
N GLN A 786 16.97 -9.52 -36.72
CA GLN A 786 16.17 -10.29 -37.67
C GLN A 786 15.33 -11.32 -36.94
N PHE A 787 14.07 -11.42 -37.36
CA PHE A 787 13.06 -12.28 -36.79
C PHE A 787 12.45 -13.16 -37.88
N THR A 788 12.12 -14.40 -37.50
CA THR A 788 11.51 -15.37 -38.39
C THR A 788 10.31 -16.04 -37.72
N THR A 789 9.21 -16.10 -38.47
CA THR A 789 8.07 -16.96 -38.20
C THR A 789 8.02 -18.01 -39.29
N LEU A 790 8.23 -19.28 -38.93
CA LEU A 790 8.29 -20.38 -39.92
C LEU A 790 6.93 -20.69 -40.53
N ASN A 791 5.86 -20.60 -39.73
CA ASN A 791 4.47 -20.77 -40.15
C ASN A 791 3.63 -19.66 -39.52
N ALA A 792 3.31 -18.60 -40.25
CA ALA A 792 2.51 -17.51 -39.69
C ALA A 792 1.13 -18.03 -39.23
N SER A 793 0.85 -17.94 -37.93
CA SER A 793 -0.43 -18.33 -37.34
C SER A 793 -1.45 -17.20 -37.48
N GLN A 794 -2.74 -17.53 -37.33
CA GLN A 794 -3.79 -16.51 -37.30
C GLN A 794 -3.61 -15.55 -36.11
N GLU A 795 -3.12 -16.06 -34.97
CA GLU A 795 -2.82 -15.27 -33.78
C GLU A 795 -1.69 -14.27 -34.02
N PHE A 796 -0.62 -14.70 -34.71
CA PHE A 796 0.49 -13.83 -35.09
C PHE A 796 0.06 -12.73 -36.06
N LEU A 797 -0.74 -13.07 -37.08
CA LEU A 797 -1.26 -12.10 -38.03
C LEU A 797 -2.20 -11.08 -37.36
N ASN A 798 -3.07 -11.55 -36.46
CA ASN A 798 -3.93 -10.68 -35.67
C ASN A 798 -3.08 -9.74 -34.80
N TYR A 799 -2.05 -10.26 -34.12
CA TYR A 799 -1.12 -9.45 -33.34
C TYR A 799 -0.48 -8.33 -34.18
N LEU A 800 0.02 -8.64 -35.38
CA LEU A 800 0.59 -7.61 -36.27
C LEU A 800 -0.46 -6.56 -36.67
N GLN A 801 -1.72 -6.95 -36.86
CA GLN A 801 -2.79 -6.03 -37.25
C GLN A 801 -3.31 -5.15 -36.11
N THR A 802 -3.29 -5.65 -34.88
CA THR A 802 -3.96 -5.00 -33.73
C THR A 802 -3.01 -4.48 -32.66
N ASN A 803 -1.72 -4.85 -32.65
CA ASN A 803 -0.82 -4.50 -31.57
C ASN A 803 0.30 -3.56 -32.03
N ALA A 804 0.79 -2.76 -31.08
CA ALA A 804 2.00 -1.97 -31.25
C ALA A 804 3.20 -2.71 -30.64
N LEU A 805 4.36 -2.58 -31.27
CA LEU A 805 5.64 -2.86 -30.65
C LEU A 805 5.90 -1.76 -29.61
N ILE A 806 6.11 -2.17 -28.37
CA ILE A 806 6.50 -1.27 -27.28
C ILE A 806 8.02 -1.30 -27.16
N VAL A 807 8.64 -0.13 -27.32
CA VAL A 807 10.06 0.08 -27.04
C VAL A 807 10.16 0.92 -25.79
N ASP A 808 10.84 0.41 -24.77
CA ASP A 808 11.11 1.09 -23.50
C ASP A 808 12.49 1.71 -23.50
N LEU A 809 12.57 2.98 -23.08
CA LEU A 809 13.83 3.70 -22.86
C LEU A 809 14.22 3.59 -21.38
N TRP A 810 15.40 3.05 -21.13
CA TRP A 810 15.98 2.89 -19.80
C TRP A 810 17.18 3.82 -19.63
N GLY A 811 17.17 4.61 -18.57
CA GLY A 811 18.25 5.49 -18.15
C GLY A 811 19.26 4.74 -17.29
N LEU A 812 20.52 4.86 -17.66
CA LEU A 812 21.66 4.33 -16.93
C LEU A 812 22.34 5.47 -16.16
N GLN A 813 22.90 5.13 -15.01
CA GLN A 813 23.64 6.02 -14.13
C GLN A 813 24.84 5.27 -13.54
N GLU A 814 25.90 6.00 -13.20
CA GLU A 814 27.14 5.39 -12.72
C GLU A 814 26.89 4.47 -11.51
N GLY A 815 27.38 3.22 -11.60
CA GLY A 815 27.20 2.19 -10.59
C GLY A 815 25.98 1.27 -10.78
N CYS A 816 25.15 1.46 -11.80
CA CYS A 816 24.03 0.55 -12.08
C CYS A 816 24.50 -0.72 -12.82
N ALA A 817 23.86 -1.86 -12.57
CA ALA A 817 24.01 -3.04 -13.39
C ALA A 817 23.30 -2.83 -14.74
N GLU A 818 24.03 -2.94 -15.85
CA GLU A 818 23.48 -2.82 -17.20
C GLU A 818 22.48 -3.95 -17.49
N LEU A 819 21.48 -3.67 -18.32
CA LEU A 819 20.50 -4.67 -18.75
C LEU A 819 21.16 -5.65 -19.72
N SER A 820 20.95 -6.95 -19.49
CA SER A 820 21.62 -8.01 -20.27
C SER A 820 21.24 -7.94 -21.75
N CYS A 821 22.24 -7.77 -22.62
CA CYS A 821 22.10 -7.87 -24.08
C CYS A 821 22.29 -9.32 -24.59
N SER A 822 22.44 -10.31 -23.69
CA SER A 822 22.70 -11.69 -24.09
C SER A 822 21.50 -12.32 -24.82
N ARG A 823 21.78 -13.00 -25.93
CA ARG A 823 20.78 -13.72 -26.74
C ARG A 823 20.86 -15.24 -26.54
N LEU A 824 21.51 -15.68 -25.45
CA LEU A 824 21.93 -17.07 -25.23
C LEU A 824 20.75 -18.05 -25.09
N ASP A 825 19.58 -17.57 -24.66
CA ASP A 825 18.39 -18.40 -24.38
C ASP A 825 17.32 -18.35 -25.50
N LEU A 826 17.62 -17.73 -26.64
CA LEU A 826 16.67 -17.57 -27.74
C LEU A 826 16.88 -18.65 -28.81
N MET A 827 15.78 -19.19 -29.33
CA MET A 827 15.83 -20.09 -30.47
C MET A 827 16.15 -19.29 -31.74
N VAL A 828 17.16 -19.74 -32.47
CA VAL A 828 17.65 -19.08 -33.68
C VAL A 828 17.61 -20.06 -34.85
N THR A 829 17.27 -19.59 -36.05
CA THR A 829 17.35 -20.40 -37.28
C THR A 829 18.81 -20.69 -37.65
N GLY A 830 19.06 -21.63 -38.58
CA GLY A 830 20.41 -21.89 -39.10
C GLY A 830 21.06 -20.68 -39.79
N GLU A 831 20.28 -19.64 -40.09
CA GLU A 831 20.69 -18.38 -40.70
C GLU A 831 20.98 -17.27 -39.66
N GLY A 832 20.73 -17.51 -38.37
CA GLY A 832 20.97 -16.53 -37.32
C GLY A 832 19.76 -15.66 -36.93
N HIS A 833 18.55 -15.95 -37.44
CA HIS A 833 17.34 -15.17 -37.15
C HIS A 833 16.60 -15.67 -35.91
N ILE A 834 16.06 -14.77 -35.11
CA ILE A 834 15.33 -15.11 -33.88
C ILE A 834 13.94 -15.65 -34.22
N LEU A 835 13.61 -16.85 -33.73
CA LEU A 835 12.29 -17.46 -33.91
C LEU A 835 11.26 -16.82 -32.98
N VAL A 836 10.14 -16.38 -33.55
CA VAL A 836 9.05 -15.72 -32.79
C VAL A 836 7.85 -16.64 -32.55
N ASP A 837 7.70 -17.71 -33.32
CA ASP A 837 6.65 -18.74 -33.17
C ASP A 837 7.23 -20.04 -32.61
N THR A 838 7.51 -20.06 -31.31
CA THR A 838 7.93 -21.27 -30.61
C THR A 838 6.70 -21.98 -30.06
N LYS A 839 6.06 -22.84 -30.85
CA LYS A 839 5.09 -23.81 -30.30
C LYS A 839 5.75 -24.54 -29.12
N LYS A 840 5.08 -24.59 -27.96
CA LYS A 840 5.52 -25.28 -26.74
C LYS A 840 5.99 -26.71 -27.05
N ILE A 841 7.29 -26.89 -27.24
CA ILE A 841 7.92 -28.21 -27.30
C ILE A 841 7.89 -28.75 -25.88
N SER A 842 7.00 -29.71 -25.64
CA SER A 842 6.91 -30.47 -24.41
C SER A 842 8.17 -31.33 -24.25
N THR A 843 9.17 -30.81 -23.53
CA THR A 843 10.21 -31.63 -22.92
C THR A 843 9.99 -31.70 -21.42
N SER A 844 9.80 -32.93 -20.96
CA SER A 844 9.58 -33.34 -19.59
C SER A 844 10.78 -33.04 -18.69
N THR A 845 10.64 -32.05 -17.81
CA THR A 845 11.28 -32.05 -16.49
C THR A 845 10.39 -31.31 -15.50
N SER A 846 10.26 -31.89 -14.31
CA SER A 846 9.34 -31.51 -13.23
C SER A 846 9.45 -30.04 -12.83
N ASN A 847 8.36 -29.28 -12.94
CA ASN A 847 8.11 -28.05 -12.16
C ASN A 847 6.59 -27.74 -12.19
N GLN A 848 6.00 -27.45 -11.03
CA GLN A 848 4.54 -27.24 -10.82
C GLN A 848 4.02 -25.87 -11.34
N ILE A 849 4.86 -25.10 -12.03
CA ILE A 849 4.57 -23.75 -12.56
C ILE A 849 3.56 -23.75 -13.74
N PRO A 850 3.56 -24.72 -14.68
CA PRO A 850 2.65 -24.71 -15.83
C PRO A 850 1.18 -24.88 -15.46
N GLU A 851 0.87 -25.57 -14.35
CA GLU A 851 -0.51 -25.80 -13.91
C GLU A 851 -1.15 -24.53 -13.34
N LEU A 852 -0.37 -23.70 -12.65
CA LEU A 852 -0.79 -22.38 -12.17
C LEU A 852 -0.97 -21.40 -13.33
N TYR A 853 -0.09 -21.43 -14.33
CA TYR A 853 -0.22 -20.60 -15.53
C TYR A 853 -1.46 -20.99 -16.35
N LEU A 854 -1.75 -22.28 -16.49
CA LEU A 854 -2.99 -22.75 -17.12
C LEU A 854 -4.24 -22.36 -16.32
N LYS A 855 -4.18 -22.41 -14.98
CA LYS A 855 -5.30 -21.96 -14.12
C LYS A 855 -5.50 -20.44 -14.18
N LEU A 856 -4.42 -19.67 -14.27
CA LEU A 856 -4.45 -18.20 -14.43
C LEU A 856 -5.07 -17.83 -15.78
N LEU A 857 -4.63 -18.47 -16.86
CA LEU A 857 -5.19 -18.27 -18.21
C LEU A 857 -6.69 -18.62 -18.24
N LYS A 858 -7.08 -19.69 -17.54
CA LYS A 858 -8.50 -20.10 -17.43
C LYS A 858 -9.33 -19.10 -16.62
N LEU A 859 -8.76 -18.53 -15.57
CA LEU A 859 -9.36 -17.44 -14.78
C LEU A 859 -9.45 -16.13 -15.56
N GLU A 860 -8.46 -15.80 -16.38
CA GLU A 860 -8.49 -14.65 -17.29
C GLU A 860 -9.57 -14.83 -18.36
N GLN A 861 -9.72 -16.03 -18.92
CA GLN A 861 -10.81 -16.35 -19.84
C GLN A 861 -12.19 -16.29 -19.17
N GLU A 862 -12.33 -16.80 -17.94
CA GLU A 862 -13.59 -16.73 -17.18
C GLU A 862 -13.93 -15.28 -16.77
N THR A 863 -12.95 -14.46 -16.40
CA THR A 863 -13.17 -13.04 -16.08
C THR A 863 -13.50 -12.22 -17.32
N GLU A 864 -12.91 -12.53 -18.47
CA GLU A 864 -13.26 -11.89 -19.74
C GLU A 864 -14.65 -12.30 -20.23
N LEU A 865 -15.03 -13.56 -20.03
CA LEU A 865 -16.39 -14.03 -20.25
C LEU A 865 -17.38 -13.28 -19.34
N LEU A 866 -17.06 -13.13 -18.04
CA LEU A 866 -17.88 -12.39 -17.09
C LEU A 866 -17.98 -10.89 -17.46
N ARG A 867 -16.90 -10.26 -17.93
CA ARG A 867 -16.94 -8.88 -18.44
C ARG A 867 -17.82 -8.75 -19.68
N ASN A 868 -17.73 -9.69 -20.61
CA ASN A 868 -18.58 -9.73 -21.80
C ASN A 868 -20.05 -9.94 -21.43
N ILE A 869 -20.36 -10.85 -20.49
CA ILE A 869 -21.71 -11.04 -19.97
C ILE A 869 -22.22 -9.76 -19.28
N ASN A 870 -21.39 -9.10 -18.48
CA ASN A 870 -21.78 -7.86 -17.79
C ASN A 870 -21.98 -6.69 -18.78
N ARG A 871 -21.20 -6.65 -19.88
CA ARG A 871 -21.40 -5.71 -20.99
C ARG A 871 -22.74 -5.95 -21.68
N VAL A 872 -23.03 -7.20 -22.06
CA VAL A 872 -24.31 -7.58 -22.69
C VAL A 872 -25.49 -7.30 -21.76
N LEU A 873 -25.39 -7.60 -20.46
CA LEU A 873 -26.43 -7.27 -19.47
C LEU A 873 -26.64 -5.77 -19.31
N ARG A 874 -25.59 -4.95 -19.45
CA ARG A 874 -25.72 -3.49 -19.44
C ARG A 874 -26.39 -2.97 -20.71
N GLU A 875 -26.04 -3.52 -21.87
CA GLU A 875 -26.70 -3.21 -23.15
C GLU A 875 -28.18 -3.62 -23.10
N GLU A 876 -28.51 -4.81 -22.60
CA GLU A 876 -29.89 -5.24 -22.37
C GLU A 876 -30.62 -4.36 -21.36
N ASN A 877 -29.96 -3.93 -20.27
CA ASN A 877 -30.56 -3.00 -19.31
C ASN A 877 -30.84 -1.61 -19.91
N VAL A 878 -29.98 -1.14 -20.82
CA VAL A 878 -30.22 0.10 -21.57
C VAL A 878 -31.39 -0.09 -22.53
N LEU A 879 -31.45 -1.20 -23.28
CA LEU A 879 -32.57 -1.53 -24.15
C LEU A 879 -33.88 -1.73 -23.38
N LEU A 880 -33.84 -2.32 -22.18
CA LEU A 880 -34.98 -2.45 -21.28
C LEU A 880 -35.43 -1.09 -20.75
N LYS A 881 -34.51 -0.21 -20.37
CA LYS A 881 -34.85 1.17 -19.98
C LYS A 881 -35.47 1.95 -21.12
N GLU A 882 -34.89 1.89 -22.32
CA GLU A 882 -35.45 2.51 -23.51
C GLU A 882 -36.81 1.90 -23.89
N SER A 883 -36.99 0.59 -23.70
CA SER A 883 -38.27 -0.08 -23.92
C SER A 883 -39.31 0.36 -22.88
N ILE A 884 -38.94 0.52 -21.61
CA ILE A 884 -39.81 1.04 -20.54
C ILE A 884 -40.16 2.52 -20.78
N GLU A 885 -39.21 3.32 -21.28
CA GLU A 885 -39.43 4.72 -21.71
C GLU A 885 -40.31 4.82 -22.96
N ARG A 886 -40.19 3.87 -23.90
CA ARG A 886 -41.07 3.77 -25.08
C ARG A 886 -42.47 3.27 -24.72
N THR A 887 -42.60 2.36 -23.76
CA THR A 887 -43.91 1.87 -23.27
C THR A 887 -44.65 2.91 -22.43
N SER A 888 -43.94 3.87 -21.83
CA SER A 888 -44.53 5.00 -21.09
C SER A 888 -44.90 6.20 -21.97
N SER A 889 -44.49 6.22 -23.25
CA SER A 889 -44.72 7.32 -24.20
C SER A 889 -45.55 6.95 -25.44
N SER A 890 -46.07 5.71 -25.53
CA SER A 890 -46.78 5.21 -26.74
C SER A 890 -48.14 4.56 -26.43
N GLN A 891 -49.08 5.33 -25.88
CA GLN A 891 -50.50 5.14 -26.21
C GLN A 891 -50.87 6.16 -27.30
N GLN A 892 -50.87 5.75 -28.58
CA GLN A 892 -51.79 6.17 -29.66
C GLN A 892 -51.23 5.80 -31.07
N GLY A 893 -52.07 5.16 -31.89
CA GLY A 893 -52.04 5.16 -33.38
C GLY A 893 -51.04 4.23 -34.07
N GLU A 894 -51.42 3.01 -34.48
CA GLU A 894 -51.94 2.61 -35.82
C GLU A 894 -50.88 2.09 -36.82
N ARG A 895 -51.17 0.89 -37.38
CA ARG A 895 -50.48 0.14 -38.46
C ARG A 895 -51.13 0.48 -39.82
N PRO A 896 -50.46 0.36 -41.02
CA PRO A 896 -50.41 -0.94 -41.74
C PRO A 896 -49.32 -1.20 -42.83
N THR A 897 -48.79 -2.44 -42.81
CA THR A 897 -48.57 -3.50 -43.86
C THR A 897 -48.20 -3.31 -45.36
N ARG A 898 -47.44 -4.34 -45.86
CA ARG A 898 -47.37 -5.01 -47.22
C ARG A 898 -46.35 -4.46 -48.24
N LYS A 899 -45.69 -5.21 -49.16
CA LYS A 899 -45.58 -6.65 -49.55
C LYS A 899 -44.38 -6.81 -50.54
N ILE A 900 -43.84 -8.02 -50.65
CA ILE A 900 -42.78 -8.48 -51.60
C ILE A 900 -43.39 -9.01 -52.90
N THR A 901 -42.71 -8.91 -54.06
CA THR A 901 -42.86 -9.87 -55.19
C THR A 901 -41.58 -9.99 -56.05
N ARG A 902 -41.27 -11.22 -56.48
CA ARG A 902 -40.14 -11.75 -57.31
C ARG A 902 -40.40 -11.66 -58.83
N MET A 903 -39.36 -11.91 -59.67
CA MET A 903 -39.32 -12.74 -60.92
C MET A 903 -37.88 -12.70 -61.52
N THR A 904 -37.06 -13.78 -61.63
CA THR A 904 -36.92 -14.94 -62.58
C THR A 904 -36.54 -14.65 -64.04
N ALA A 905 -35.40 -15.17 -64.53
CA ALA A 905 -35.20 -15.96 -65.79
C ALA A 905 -33.71 -16.33 -66.07
N GLN A 906 -33.50 -17.39 -66.87
CA GLN A 906 -32.31 -18.27 -67.03
C GLN A 906 -31.30 -17.86 -68.16
N GLY A 907 -30.10 -18.49 -68.16
CA GLY A 907 -28.90 -18.28 -69.04
C GLY A 907 -28.99 -18.81 -70.50
N PRO A 908 -27.91 -19.24 -71.22
CA PRO A 908 -26.55 -19.65 -70.80
C PRO A 908 -25.33 -19.24 -71.71
N LEU A 909 -24.07 -19.37 -71.24
CA LEU A 909 -22.86 -19.85 -71.97
C LEU A 909 -21.60 -19.73 -71.07
N ALA A 910 -21.15 -20.85 -70.48
CA ALA A 910 -20.21 -20.87 -69.34
C ALA A 910 -18.83 -21.50 -69.63
N ARG A 911 -18.30 -21.45 -70.87
CA ARG A 911 -16.98 -22.06 -71.15
C ARG A 911 -15.91 -21.15 -71.75
N ASP A 912 -16.27 -20.00 -72.31
CA ASP A 912 -15.28 -19.03 -72.84
C ASP A 912 -14.98 -17.88 -71.86
N ILE A 913 -15.68 -17.80 -70.73
CA ILE A 913 -15.50 -16.72 -69.73
C ILE A 913 -14.38 -17.04 -68.73
N ASN A 914 -14.14 -18.32 -68.39
CA ASN A 914 -13.21 -18.69 -67.31
C ASN A 914 -11.73 -18.40 -67.63
N GLN A 915 -11.35 -18.35 -68.91
CA GLN A 915 -9.95 -18.08 -69.29
C GLN A 915 -9.64 -16.59 -69.40
N ILE A 916 -10.64 -15.75 -69.67
CA ILE A 916 -10.53 -14.28 -69.68
C ILE A 916 -10.70 -13.71 -68.26
N CYS A 917 -11.57 -14.33 -67.45
CA CYS A 917 -11.81 -13.89 -66.07
C CYS A 917 -10.59 -14.12 -65.16
N THR A 918 -9.85 -15.22 -65.34
CA THR A 918 -8.64 -15.50 -64.54
C THR A 918 -7.47 -14.55 -64.85
N THR A 919 -7.33 -14.07 -66.09
CA THR A 919 -6.27 -13.09 -66.44
C THR A 919 -6.65 -11.65 -66.06
N GLN A 920 -7.94 -11.28 -66.15
CA GLN A 920 -8.41 -9.96 -65.68
C GLN A 920 -8.39 -9.86 -64.15
N GLN A 921 -8.74 -10.91 -63.43
CA GLN A 921 -8.79 -10.94 -61.96
C GLN A 921 -7.41 -10.76 -61.31
N VAL A 922 -6.36 -11.39 -61.85
CA VAL A 922 -4.97 -11.18 -61.44
C VAL A 922 -4.49 -9.74 -61.71
N SER A 923 -5.00 -9.10 -62.77
CA SER A 923 -4.70 -7.69 -63.08
C SER A 923 -5.36 -6.71 -62.10
N TYR A 924 -6.64 -6.94 -61.78
CA TYR A 924 -7.38 -6.10 -60.82
C TYR A 924 -6.87 -6.24 -59.38
N ASP A 925 -6.43 -7.43 -58.97
CA ASP A 925 -5.81 -7.62 -57.65
C ASP A 925 -4.45 -6.91 -57.55
N ARG A 926 -3.68 -6.90 -58.65
CA ARG A 926 -2.40 -6.16 -58.73
C ARG A 926 -2.59 -4.64 -58.74
N GLU A 927 -3.65 -4.13 -59.34
CA GLU A 927 -4.02 -2.71 -59.31
C GLU A 927 -4.57 -2.29 -57.93
N PHE A 928 -5.38 -3.14 -57.30
CA PHE A 928 -5.88 -2.91 -55.95
C PHE A 928 -4.75 -2.95 -54.91
N ALA A 929 -3.82 -3.89 -55.00
CA ALA A 929 -2.61 -3.93 -54.17
C ALA A 929 -1.78 -2.63 -54.31
N ARG A 930 -1.63 -2.15 -55.54
CA ARG A 930 -0.98 -0.86 -55.83
C ARG A 930 -1.74 0.31 -55.20
N ALA A 931 -3.07 0.34 -55.30
CA ALA A 931 -3.89 1.38 -54.69
C ALA A 931 -3.82 1.35 -53.15
N LEU A 932 -3.88 0.17 -52.53
CA LEU A 932 -3.75 -0.01 -51.08
C LEU A 932 -2.38 0.44 -50.58
N LYS A 933 -1.33 0.13 -51.34
CA LYS A 933 0.04 0.58 -51.06
C LYS A 933 0.18 2.10 -51.16
N VAL A 934 -0.31 2.70 -52.25
CA VAL A 934 -0.31 4.17 -52.42
C VAL A 934 -1.11 4.83 -51.30
N PHE A 935 -2.21 4.22 -50.87
CA PHE A 935 -3.03 4.68 -49.75
C PHE A 935 -2.24 4.68 -48.44
N TYR A 936 -1.68 3.55 -47.99
CA TYR A 936 -0.92 3.50 -46.74
C TYR A 936 0.36 4.35 -46.79
N GLN A 937 1.04 4.44 -47.93
CA GLN A 937 2.17 5.36 -48.12
C GLN A 937 1.72 6.82 -48.00
N SER A 938 0.59 7.20 -48.61
CA SER A 938 0.05 8.56 -48.52
C SER A 938 -0.42 8.90 -47.11
N ILE A 939 -0.98 7.93 -46.36
CA ILE A 939 -1.34 8.10 -44.95
C ILE A 939 -0.10 8.35 -44.10
N ASN A 940 0.97 7.58 -44.30
CA ASN A 940 2.20 7.76 -43.54
C ASN A 940 2.87 9.10 -43.85
N VAL A 941 2.82 9.55 -45.11
CA VAL A 941 3.27 10.90 -45.50
C VAL A 941 2.39 11.98 -44.90
N ALA A 942 1.07 11.82 -44.90
CA ALA A 942 0.12 12.78 -44.33
C ALA A 942 0.27 12.88 -42.80
N ARG A 943 0.37 11.75 -42.10
CA ARG A 943 0.68 11.70 -40.65
C ARG A 943 2.04 12.34 -40.37
N GLY A 944 3.06 12.05 -41.17
CA GLY A 944 4.39 12.67 -41.04
C GLY A 944 4.39 14.18 -41.27
N GLN A 945 3.60 14.69 -42.22
CA GLN A 945 3.45 16.13 -42.46
C GLN A 945 2.61 16.82 -41.37
N PHE A 946 1.55 16.16 -40.89
CA PHE A 946 0.73 16.65 -39.78
C PHE A 946 1.56 16.75 -38.49
N LEU A 947 2.39 15.74 -38.20
CA LEU A 947 3.34 15.81 -37.10
C LEU A 947 4.29 17.00 -37.29
N LYS A 948 4.90 17.21 -38.47
CA LYS A 948 5.74 18.40 -38.73
C LYS A 948 5.02 19.73 -38.51
N LEU A 949 3.73 19.84 -38.86
CA LEU A 949 2.91 21.04 -38.62
C LEU A 949 2.63 21.26 -37.12
N ARG A 950 2.39 20.18 -36.36
CA ARG A 950 2.26 20.22 -34.89
C ARG A 950 3.56 20.66 -34.19
N HIS A 951 4.71 20.50 -34.84
CA HIS A 951 6.03 20.88 -34.33
C HIS A 951 6.42 22.34 -34.62
N TYR A 952 5.61 23.13 -35.35
CA TYR A 952 5.91 24.54 -35.60
C TYR A 952 5.51 25.39 -34.38
N LYS A 953 6.47 25.72 -33.51
CA LYS A 953 6.29 26.68 -32.41
C LYS A 953 6.95 28.01 -32.74
N PRO A 954 6.26 29.16 -32.62
CA PRO A 954 6.90 30.46 -32.73
C PRO A 954 7.83 30.73 -31.53
N PRO A 955 8.80 31.66 -31.66
CA PRO A 955 9.74 32.01 -30.59
C PRO A 955 9.04 32.46 -29.30
N GLU A 956 9.58 32.11 -28.14
CA GLU A 956 8.94 32.26 -26.82
C GLU A 956 8.80 33.71 -26.30
N ASP A 957 9.27 34.71 -27.04
CA ASP A 957 9.48 36.07 -26.52
C ASP A 957 8.27 37.03 -26.61
N ASP A 958 7.11 36.61 -27.15
CA ASP A 958 5.99 37.54 -27.35
C ASP A 958 4.70 37.12 -26.60
N GLN A 959 4.48 37.72 -25.42
CA GLN A 959 3.34 37.42 -24.53
C GLN A 959 1.97 37.75 -25.16
N MET A 960 1.92 38.58 -26.21
CA MET A 960 0.66 38.97 -26.86
C MET A 960 0.04 37.88 -27.76
N LEU A 961 0.80 36.83 -28.14
CA LEU A 961 0.34 35.82 -29.11
C LEU A 961 -0.20 34.53 -28.46
N ARG A 962 -0.12 34.37 -27.12
CA ARG A 962 -0.53 33.13 -26.42
C ARG A 962 -1.97 32.67 -26.69
N PRO A 963 -3.00 33.54 -26.76
CA PRO A 963 -4.36 33.11 -27.07
C PRO A 963 -4.49 32.57 -28.49
N PHE A 964 -3.76 33.16 -29.44
CA PHE A 964 -3.75 32.75 -30.84
C PHE A 964 -3.03 31.41 -31.04
N VAL A 965 -1.94 31.18 -30.30
CA VAL A 965 -1.21 29.91 -30.26
C VAL A 965 -2.07 28.78 -29.65
N HIS A 966 -2.85 29.07 -28.60
CA HIS A 966 -3.77 28.10 -28.02
C HIS A 966 -4.91 27.74 -29.00
N GLN A 967 -5.45 28.72 -29.72
CA GLN A 967 -6.50 28.50 -30.71
C GLN A 967 -5.98 27.70 -31.92
N GLN A 968 -4.77 27.98 -32.40
CA GLN A 968 -4.11 27.21 -33.47
C GLN A 968 -3.76 25.78 -33.03
N SER A 969 -3.30 25.60 -31.78
CA SER A 969 -3.01 24.26 -31.23
C SER A 969 -4.27 23.42 -31.07
N GLN A 970 -5.38 24.04 -30.64
CA GLN A 970 -6.68 23.37 -30.55
C GLN A 970 -7.22 23.02 -31.94
N MET A 971 -7.13 23.93 -32.92
CA MET A 971 -7.50 23.61 -34.31
C MET A 971 -6.67 22.47 -34.92
N LEU A 972 -5.36 22.43 -34.65
CA LEU A 972 -4.49 21.35 -35.10
C LEU A 972 -4.88 20.03 -34.43
N LYS A 973 -5.26 20.05 -33.15
CA LYS A 973 -5.77 18.87 -32.43
C LYS A 973 -7.08 18.39 -33.03
N ASP A 974 -8.06 19.28 -33.20
CA ASP A 974 -9.37 18.95 -33.78
C ASP A 974 -9.24 18.43 -35.21
N PHE A 975 -8.32 18.98 -36.01
CA PHE A 975 -7.98 18.47 -37.34
C PHE A 975 -7.32 17.09 -37.30
N GLY A 976 -6.44 16.83 -36.32
CA GLY A 976 -5.85 15.52 -36.10
C GLY A 976 -6.88 14.45 -35.75
N ASP A 977 -7.82 14.79 -34.87
CA ASP A 977 -8.92 13.90 -34.48
C ASP A 977 -9.86 13.62 -35.67
N LEU A 978 -10.13 14.63 -36.50
CA LEU A 978 -10.92 14.50 -37.72
C LEU A 978 -10.20 13.64 -38.78
N LEU A 979 -8.88 13.81 -38.93
CA LEU A 979 -8.03 13.02 -39.83
C LEU A 979 -8.06 11.55 -39.40
N GLU A 980 -7.84 11.25 -38.12
CA GLU A 980 -7.87 9.88 -37.60
C GLU A 980 -9.26 9.23 -37.71
N SER A 981 -10.33 9.98 -37.45
CA SER A 981 -11.70 9.51 -37.66
C SER A 981 -11.97 9.18 -39.13
N SER A 982 -11.50 10.03 -40.05
CA SER A 982 -11.65 9.83 -41.49
C SER A 982 -10.83 8.63 -42.00
N LEU A 983 -9.61 8.46 -41.49
CA LEU A 983 -8.74 7.31 -41.77
C LEU A 983 -9.36 6.00 -41.27
N TRP A 984 -9.97 6.01 -40.09
CA TRP A 984 -10.67 4.86 -39.53
C TRP A 984 -11.89 4.47 -40.38
N LYS A 985 -12.67 5.46 -40.81
CA LYS A 985 -13.84 5.24 -41.69
C LYS A 985 -13.41 4.65 -43.03
N LEU A 986 -12.37 5.21 -43.63
CA LEU A 986 -11.83 4.73 -44.91
C LEU A 986 -11.21 3.33 -44.79
N LYS A 987 -10.57 3.01 -43.65
CA LYS A 987 -10.09 1.65 -43.34
C LYS A 987 -11.24 0.64 -43.24
N ASN A 988 -12.36 1.03 -42.64
CA ASN A 988 -13.55 0.18 -42.58
C ASN A 988 -14.23 0.03 -43.94
N ASP A 989 -14.28 1.08 -44.75
CA ASP A 989 -14.83 1.01 -46.11
C ASP A 989 -13.99 0.08 -47.00
N VAL A 990 -12.66 0.16 -46.90
CA VAL A 990 -11.74 -0.77 -47.59
C VAL A 990 -11.93 -2.20 -47.10
N ALA A 991 -12.06 -2.42 -45.79
CA ALA A 991 -12.34 -3.75 -45.24
C ALA A 991 -13.71 -4.31 -45.68
N LEU A 992 -14.72 -3.44 -45.80
CA LEU A 992 -16.05 -3.79 -46.31
C LEU A 992 -15.99 -4.16 -47.79
N ILE A 993 -15.25 -3.40 -48.60
CA ILE A 993 -15.03 -3.71 -50.03
C ILE A 993 -14.32 -5.06 -50.18
N VAL A 994 -13.28 -5.32 -49.38
CA VAL A 994 -12.58 -6.62 -49.36
C VAL A 994 -13.53 -7.75 -48.97
N LYS A 995 -14.36 -7.55 -47.94
CA LYS A 995 -15.36 -8.52 -47.50
C LYS A 995 -16.41 -8.81 -48.59
N GLN A 996 -16.95 -7.77 -49.24
CA GLN A 996 -17.93 -7.91 -50.32
C GLN A 996 -17.33 -8.62 -51.55
N LYS A 997 -16.05 -8.34 -51.87
CA LYS A 997 -15.33 -9.05 -52.94
C LYS A 997 -15.14 -10.54 -52.61
N LYS A 998 -14.87 -10.86 -51.34
CA LYS A 998 -14.74 -12.24 -50.81
C LYS A 998 -16.07 -13.00 -50.84
N GLU A 999 -17.17 -12.33 -50.50
CA GLU A 999 -18.54 -12.87 -50.61
C GLU A 999 -18.97 -13.09 -52.07
N CYS A 1000 -18.56 -12.22 -52.99
CA CYS A 1000 -18.79 -12.42 -54.43
C CYS A 1000 -17.98 -13.60 -55.01
N LEU A 1001 -16.76 -13.84 -54.51
CA LEU A 1001 -15.91 -14.97 -54.87
C LEU A 1001 -16.48 -16.31 -54.38
N LEU A 1002 -16.99 -16.35 -53.14
CA LEU A 1002 -17.63 -17.53 -52.55
C LEU A 1002 -18.99 -17.88 -53.18
N HIS A 1003 -19.61 -16.94 -53.90
CA HIS A 1003 -20.84 -17.19 -54.67
C HIS A 1003 -20.57 -17.56 -56.15
N ALA A 1004 -19.30 -17.51 -56.59
CA ALA A 1004 -18.87 -17.86 -57.94
C ALA A 1004 -18.21 -19.25 -58.05
N GLU A 1005 -17.77 -19.83 -56.92
CA GLU A 1005 -17.49 -21.28 -56.76
C GLU A 1005 -18.78 -22.06 -56.45
#